data_AF-A0A6C0ALH5-F1
#
_entry.id   AF-A0A6C0ALH5-F1
#
_cell.length_a   1.000
_cell.length_b   1.000
_cell.length_c   1.000
_cell.angle_alpha   90.00
_cell.angle_beta   90.00
_cell.angle_gamma   90.00
#
_symmetry.space_group_name_H-M   'P 1'
#
loop_
_entity.id
_entity.type
_entity.pdbx_description
1 polymer ?
#
loop_
_entity_poly.entity_id
_entity_poly.type
_entity_poly.pdbx_seq_one_letter_code
_entity_poly.pdbx_strand_id
1 'polypeptide(L)'
;MPHDMIDEYFNIYKECIEEYGENVCVFYACGSFYEVYSISNENEKLGNGEKISEIIRCEFSNKNKSKKNELGYSTRDNPDFCGFGIPYLSKYLNPLLENNYTVIIVDQLESSQNSKGKLVKRGITAVHSPCLKSPDYENLFDTEYNLLSVFIEIIPLNYKLSGILSTHHTLIYSVCSINNTTNEIEISENFTRFKNNEFQLGLDEISRVLLRYNIGEMRGFFKCDDQNNSDWYKSIIKYLDDLSNYSNFNYKCDIVTKDSDKYKEYIDITFQNTYLKKIYQNINFSMLTPIEYLALSDKELSILNFMFVLDFMAKHDHKYITNLSLPKIIRDSENLVLELNTLTQLSILPNNLNTNSKISSVFDVINFTKTAIGKRHLKNILSKPFKTPEIIEQRYNLTEELDNYSLLNDTSKFLTNLIDFERLHRKMGLQALHPYEFEKLNLNYIKIIELFNLILNHKDLYYLKQIVPEDQILNNFKEYITDYRSCFDLEQMRTISLYTNKDEIVNFFKKDVVKELDVIQNNIKDLENSIELLKREYEDIINQPIKVGFTDNDGYFFTCTKIRYQKLINELEKRNVSTKNFNMRATSNTVKFYTTEFTKHSNNLINTRELLVKKVKINYLLKLSEYTAKYNNVFSNLTKFIEIIDVVQSNLICAKRYKYCKPHLYKNKSPSVQAIAMRHPIIEIIIDDTEYISNDINLEDDNLGILLYGLNSSGKSSLLRALGINLILAQCGLYVPCKSFIFSPFSTLISQVDLTDNLFANKSSFISEMCGLKKILNCCKESTLVLSDELCRGTEVNSSTAIVASTILELIKTNTKFFFTTHLHLLPNIKSIQNQSKLNICHLSVGIENDKIIFERYLKPGSGSTLYGLEVCSSIIQNSNFIDTSFEIRNEILNNNTNILNNKRSNYNKKKITNHCETCGYIPTKNSLPLDTHHIQEQKNCDENGFVKDKSYHKNKCFNLVSLCKSCHLKIDTGELVIHGYKQTTNGIILDYYFFEK
;
A
#
# COMPACT_ATOMS: atom_id res chain seq x y z
N MET A 1 -32.44 20.15 -30.60
CA MET A 1 -32.15 20.69 -29.25
C MET A 1 -31.81 22.17 -29.43
N PRO A 2 -32.10 23.05 -28.47
CA PRO A 2 -31.64 24.44 -28.55
C PRO A 2 -30.11 24.46 -28.45
N HIS A 3 -29.43 25.25 -29.28
CA HIS A 3 -27.98 25.51 -29.21
C HIS A 3 -27.52 25.78 -27.78
N ASP A 4 -28.32 26.54 -27.03
CA ASP A 4 -28.09 26.94 -25.65
C ASP A 4 -27.80 25.77 -24.68
N MET A 5 -28.33 24.56 -24.92
CA MET A 5 -28.10 23.40 -24.04
C MET A 5 -26.67 22.85 -24.16
N ILE A 6 -26.16 22.80 -25.40
CA ILE A 6 -24.82 22.30 -25.67
C ILE A 6 -23.78 23.31 -25.22
N ASP A 7 -24.08 24.61 -25.38
CA ASP A 7 -23.26 25.69 -24.85
C ASP A 7 -23.21 25.68 -23.31
N GLU A 8 -24.35 25.48 -22.64
CA GLU A 8 -24.42 25.28 -21.19
C GLU A 8 -23.55 24.10 -20.74
N TYR A 9 -23.64 22.95 -21.42
CA TYR A 9 -22.78 21.79 -21.13
C TYR A 9 -21.29 22.12 -21.22
N PHE A 10 -20.84 22.76 -22.32
CA PHE A 10 -19.43 23.06 -22.50
C PHE A 10 -18.91 24.16 -21.57
N ASN A 11 -19.77 25.07 -21.13
CA ASN A 11 -19.43 26.05 -20.10
C ASN A 11 -19.21 25.34 -18.75
N ILE A 12 -20.14 24.48 -18.34
CA ILE A 12 -19.99 23.65 -17.13
C ILE A 12 -18.72 22.80 -17.22
N TYR A 13 -18.49 22.13 -18.35
CA TYR A 13 -17.31 21.31 -18.57
C TYR A 13 -16.00 22.09 -18.40
N LYS A 14 -15.92 23.32 -18.92
CA LYS A 14 -14.74 24.19 -18.78
C LYS A 14 -14.53 24.65 -17.34
N GLU A 15 -15.57 25.16 -16.69
CA GLU A 15 -15.50 25.57 -15.28
C GLU A 15 -15.05 24.42 -14.39
N CYS A 16 -15.52 23.21 -14.68
CA CYS A 16 -15.16 22.02 -13.93
C CYS A 16 -13.73 21.54 -14.18
N ILE A 17 -13.18 21.72 -15.39
CA ILE A 17 -11.76 21.46 -15.65
C ILE A 17 -10.87 22.43 -14.86
N GLU A 18 -11.26 23.70 -14.79
CA GLU A 18 -10.52 24.71 -14.03
C GLU A 18 -10.47 24.32 -12.55
N GLU A 19 -11.59 23.89 -11.97
CA GLU A 19 -11.71 23.52 -10.55
C GLU A 19 -11.08 22.15 -10.22
N TYR A 20 -11.34 21.10 -11.02
CA TYR A 20 -10.99 19.70 -10.68
C TYR A 20 -9.82 19.11 -11.48
N GLY A 21 -9.35 19.77 -12.54
CA GLY A 21 -8.27 19.29 -13.41
C GLY A 21 -8.76 18.70 -14.74
N GLU A 22 -7.85 18.13 -15.53
CA GLU A 22 -8.17 17.71 -16.92
C GLU A 22 -9.03 16.43 -16.99
N ASN A 23 -8.96 15.56 -15.98
CA ASN A 23 -9.67 14.29 -15.93
C ASN A 23 -11.09 14.47 -15.36
N VAL A 24 -11.95 15.18 -16.10
CA VAL A 24 -13.34 15.46 -15.69
C VAL A 24 -14.33 14.85 -16.66
N CYS A 25 -15.42 14.26 -16.16
CA CYS A 25 -16.55 13.79 -16.95
C CYS A 25 -17.85 14.45 -16.48
N VAL A 26 -18.62 15.04 -17.39
CA VAL A 26 -19.92 15.65 -17.06
C VAL A 26 -21.04 14.74 -17.55
N PHE A 27 -21.79 14.15 -16.64
CA PHE A 27 -23.03 13.43 -16.93
C PHE A 27 -24.20 14.41 -16.91
N TYR A 28 -24.68 14.74 -18.11
CA TYR A 28 -25.70 15.79 -18.29
C TYR A 28 -27.08 15.18 -18.53
N ALA A 29 -28.05 15.49 -17.65
CA ALA A 29 -29.39 14.91 -17.70
C ALA A 29 -30.23 15.44 -18.87
N CYS A 30 -30.61 14.52 -19.74
CA CYS A 30 -31.48 14.71 -20.91
C CYS A 30 -32.69 13.78 -20.81
N GLY A 31 -33.70 14.20 -20.04
CA GLY A 31 -34.89 13.38 -19.79
C GLY A 31 -34.55 12.21 -18.86
N SER A 32 -34.72 10.97 -19.33
CA SER A 32 -34.41 9.75 -18.56
C SER A 32 -32.98 9.21 -18.77
N PHE A 33 -32.12 9.97 -19.46
CA PHE A 33 -30.75 9.59 -19.81
C PHE A 33 -29.73 10.61 -19.33
N TYR A 34 -28.52 10.15 -18.99
CA TYR A 34 -27.32 10.98 -18.93
C TYR A 34 -26.61 10.93 -20.28
N GLU A 35 -26.17 12.09 -20.76
CA GLU A 35 -25.43 12.25 -22.00
C GLU A 35 -24.09 12.96 -21.75
N VAL A 36 -23.08 12.62 -22.54
CA VAL A 36 -21.73 13.22 -22.54
C VAL A 36 -21.42 13.65 -23.97
N TYR A 37 -20.98 14.88 -24.17
CA TYR A 37 -20.76 15.45 -25.50
C TYR A 37 -19.30 15.69 -25.85
N SER A 38 -19.01 15.68 -27.15
CA SER A 38 -17.76 16.11 -27.74
C SER A 38 -17.98 16.76 -29.11
N ILE A 39 -17.13 17.73 -29.44
CA ILE A 39 -17.09 18.40 -30.75
C ILE A 39 -15.66 18.32 -31.27
N SER A 40 -15.52 17.94 -32.55
CA SER A 40 -14.26 17.93 -33.27
C SER A 40 -14.46 18.50 -34.66
N ASN A 41 -14.04 19.74 -34.87
CA ASN A 41 -13.96 20.41 -36.17
C ASN A 41 -12.64 21.22 -36.28
N GLU A 42 -12.41 21.87 -37.42
CA GLU A 42 -11.15 22.63 -37.65
C GLU A 42 -10.95 23.81 -36.68
N ASN A 43 -12.03 24.35 -36.10
CA ASN A 43 -12.01 25.55 -35.27
C ASN A 43 -12.04 25.25 -33.75
N GLU A 44 -12.65 24.14 -33.35
CA GLU A 44 -12.87 23.77 -31.95
C GLU A 44 -12.79 22.25 -31.74
N LYS A 45 -12.03 21.86 -30.71
CA LYS A 45 -11.97 20.51 -30.16
C LYS A 45 -12.33 20.57 -28.69
N LEU A 46 -13.56 20.19 -28.35
CA LEU A 46 -14.14 20.37 -27.01
C LEU A 46 -14.79 19.07 -26.51
N GLY A 47 -14.73 18.85 -25.20
CA GLY A 47 -15.28 17.66 -24.55
C GLY A 47 -14.43 16.40 -24.75
N ASN A 48 -14.82 15.33 -24.06
CA ASN A 48 -14.10 14.06 -24.02
C ASN A 48 -15.03 12.85 -24.22
N GLY A 49 -16.22 13.05 -24.79
CA GLY A 49 -17.23 12.00 -24.99
C GLY A 49 -16.72 10.73 -25.67
N GLU A 50 -15.76 10.84 -26.60
CA GLU A 50 -15.10 9.69 -27.25
C GLU A 50 -14.31 8.85 -26.23
N LYS A 51 -13.37 9.46 -25.50
CA LYS A 51 -12.58 8.79 -24.44
C LYS A 51 -13.49 8.17 -23.36
N ILE A 52 -14.50 8.91 -22.94
CA ILE A 52 -15.47 8.43 -21.94
C ILE A 52 -16.19 7.19 -22.45
N SER A 53 -16.64 7.19 -23.72
CA SER A 53 -17.35 6.07 -24.32
C SER A 53 -16.52 4.78 -24.34
N GLU A 54 -15.20 4.87 -24.55
CA GLU A 54 -14.28 3.74 -24.51
C GLU A 54 -14.16 3.15 -23.10
N ILE A 55 -14.03 4.01 -22.07
CA ILE A 55 -13.91 3.59 -20.67
C ILE A 55 -15.18 2.88 -20.21
N ILE A 56 -16.35 3.50 -20.45
CA ILE A 56 -17.64 2.97 -19.99
C ILE A 56 -18.23 1.90 -20.92
N ARG A 57 -17.60 1.67 -22.09
CA ARG A 57 -18.01 0.73 -23.14
C ARG A 57 -19.44 0.99 -23.63
N CYS A 58 -19.75 2.26 -23.90
CA CYS A 58 -21.03 2.68 -24.48
C CYS A 58 -20.88 2.99 -25.97
N GLU A 59 -21.98 2.88 -26.73
CA GLU A 59 -21.99 3.30 -28.13
C GLU A 59 -21.78 4.81 -28.25
N PHE A 60 -20.81 5.18 -29.09
CA PHE A 60 -20.52 6.56 -29.44
C PHE A 60 -21.18 6.89 -30.78
N SER A 61 -21.98 7.97 -30.81
CA SER A 61 -22.81 8.33 -31.96
C SER A 61 -22.87 9.84 -32.15
N ASN A 62 -23.48 10.30 -33.24
CA ASN A 62 -23.81 11.71 -33.44
C ASN A 62 -25.32 11.94 -33.29
N LYS A 63 -25.73 13.11 -32.78
CA LYS A 63 -27.16 13.49 -32.68
C LYS A 63 -27.87 13.50 -34.03
N ASN A 64 -27.14 13.75 -35.12
CA ASN A 64 -27.64 13.66 -36.49
C ASN A 64 -26.59 13.02 -37.43
N LYS A 65 -26.65 11.69 -37.55
CA LYS A 65 -25.70 10.91 -38.35
C LYS A 65 -25.64 11.33 -39.82
N SER A 66 -26.76 11.72 -40.44
CA SER A 66 -26.75 12.11 -41.86
C SER A 66 -25.97 13.41 -42.07
N LYS A 67 -26.22 14.44 -41.24
CA LYS A 67 -25.49 15.72 -41.31
C LYS A 67 -24.00 15.58 -41.00
N LYS A 68 -23.64 14.73 -40.02
CA LYS A 68 -22.22 14.44 -39.75
C LYS A 68 -21.54 13.78 -40.95
N ASN A 69 -22.21 12.83 -41.60
CA ASN A 69 -21.66 12.16 -42.79
C ASN A 69 -21.50 13.12 -43.98
N GLU A 70 -22.37 14.12 -44.11
CA GLU A 70 -22.28 15.17 -45.14
C GLU A 70 -21.11 16.15 -44.89
N LEU A 71 -20.91 16.57 -43.64
CA LEU A 71 -19.92 17.58 -43.27
C LEU A 71 -18.53 16.98 -42.98
N GLY A 72 -18.45 15.72 -42.57
CA GLY A 72 -17.20 15.06 -42.17
C GLY A 72 -16.70 15.41 -40.75
N TYR A 73 -17.38 16.32 -40.05
CA TYR A 73 -17.02 16.77 -38.69
C TYR A 73 -18.28 17.02 -37.83
N SER A 74 -18.10 17.17 -36.51
CA SER A 74 -19.19 17.50 -35.58
C SER A 74 -19.30 19.01 -35.31
N THR A 75 -20.51 19.47 -35.01
CA THR A 75 -20.83 20.89 -34.74
C THR A 75 -21.63 21.03 -33.46
N ARG A 76 -21.75 22.25 -32.91
CA ARG A 76 -22.61 22.51 -31.74
C ARG A 76 -24.08 22.14 -31.97
N ASP A 77 -24.57 22.25 -33.20
CA ASP A 77 -25.89 21.79 -33.61
C ASP A 77 -26.05 20.26 -33.58
N ASN A 78 -24.99 19.56 -33.99
CA ASN A 78 -24.97 18.10 -34.15
C ASN A 78 -23.70 17.55 -33.49
N PRO A 79 -23.62 17.56 -32.15
CA PRO A 79 -22.44 17.10 -31.45
C PRO A 79 -22.37 15.58 -31.45
N ASP A 80 -21.16 15.07 -31.26
CA ASP A 80 -20.94 13.67 -30.94
C ASP A 80 -21.27 13.43 -29.47
N PHE A 81 -21.82 12.27 -29.16
CA PHE A 81 -22.26 11.94 -27.80
C PHE A 81 -22.26 10.44 -27.52
N CYS A 82 -22.18 10.11 -26.24
CA CYS A 82 -22.59 8.81 -25.69
C CYS A 82 -23.55 9.05 -24.51
N GLY A 83 -24.29 8.02 -24.10
CA GLY A 83 -25.22 8.15 -22.98
C GLY A 83 -25.84 6.84 -22.53
N PHE A 84 -26.45 6.86 -21.35
CA PHE A 84 -27.10 5.71 -20.71
C PHE A 84 -28.27 6.16 -19.83
N GLY A 85 -29.18 5.25 -19.51
CA GLY A 85 -30.35 5.57 -18.67
C GLY A 85 -29.96 5.88 -17.22
N ILE A 86 -30.58 6.90 -16.61
CA ILE A 86 -30.28 7.37 -15.24
C ILE A 86 -30.21 6.23 -14.19
N PRO A 87 -31.09 5.20 -14.19
CA PRO A 87 -31.00 4.10 -13.22
C PRO A 87 -29.68 3.30 -13.26
N TYR A 88 -28.92 3.38 -14.35
CA TYR A 88 -27.65 2.67 -14.52
C TYR A 88 -26.43 3.51 -14.10
N LEU A 89 -26.63 4.66 -13.46
CA LEU A 89 -25.54 5.52 -13.00
C LEU A 89 -24.46 4.77 -12.20
N SER A 90 -24.87 3.93 -11.24
CA SER A 90 -23.95 3.15 -10.40
C SER A 90 -23.03 2.23 -11.21
N LYS A 91 -23.50 1.70 -12.33
CA LYS A 91 -22.74 0.80 -13.20
C LYS A 91 -21.64 1.53 -13.97
N TYR A 92 -21.94 2.75 -14.43
CA TYR A 92 -21.04 3.51 -15.31
C TYR A 92 -20.16 4.52 -14.57
N LEU A 93 -20.49 4.85 -13.31
CA LEU A 93 -19.69 5.70 -12.46
C LEU A 93 -18.37 5.05 -12.06
N ASN A 94 -18.40 3.81 -11.54
CA ASN A 94 -17.22 3.14 -10.99
C ASN A 94 -16.05 3.01 -11.98
N PRO A 95 -16.25 2.58 -13.24
CA PRO A 95 -15.15 2.50 -14.21
C PRO A 95 -14.44 3.84 -14.45
N LEU A 96 -15.16 4.97 -14.38
CA LEU A 96 -14.55 6.29 -14.53
C LEU A 96 -13.70 6.66 -13.31
N LEU A 97 -14.21 6.42 -12.11
CA LEU A 97 -13.49 6.69 -10.87
C LEU A 97 -12.22 5.83 -10.76
N GLU A 98 -12.27 4.56 -11.19
CA GLU A 98 -11.11 3.66 -11.26
C GLU A 98 -10.05 4.11 -12.27
N ASN A 99 -10.45 4.88 -13.29
CA ASN A 99 -9.56 5.54 -14.24
C ASN A 99 -9.22 6.99 -13.84
N ASN A 100 -9.36 7.34 -12.55
CA ASN A 100 -8.96 8.63 -11.99
C ASN A 100 -9.73 9.86 -12.55
N TYR A 101 -10.96 9.66 -13.04
CA TYR A 101 -11.84 10.76 -13.45
C TYR A 101 -12.67 11.30 -12.28
N THR A 102 -12.87 12.62 -12.26
CA THR A 102 -13.90 13.28 -11.45
C THR A 102 -15.18 13.41 -12.27
N VAL A 103 -16.27 12.83 -11.79
CA VAL A 103 -17.57 12.74 -12.47
C VAL A 103 -18.57 13.72 -11.86
N ILE A 104 -19.20 14.50 -12.72
CA ILE A 104 -20.07 15.62 -12.35
C ILE A 104 -21.48 15.30 -12.80
N ILE A 105 -22.41 15.27 -11.87
CA ILE A 105 -23.81 14.95 -12.12
C ILE A 105 -24.58 16.25 -12.27
N VAL A 106 -25.14 16.46 -13.45
CA VAL A 106 -25.97 17.63 -13.77
C VAL A 106 -27.40 17.16 -14.02
N ASP A 107 -28.30 17.46 -13.07
CA ASP A 107 -29.70 17.07 -13.14
C ASP A 107 -30.64 18.23 -13.47
N GLN A 108 -31.87 17.90 -13.85
CA GLN A 108 -32.95 18.85 -14.07
C GLN A 108 -33.55 19.30 -12.73
N LEU A 109 -33.48 20.61 -12.45
CA LEU A 109 -33.96 21.20 -11.18
C LEU A 109 -35.47 21.46 -11.17
N GLU A 110 -36.10 21.51 -12.34
CA GLU A 110 -37.53 21.77 -12.52
C GLU A 110 -38.15 20.66 -13.38
N SER A 111 -39.39 20.25 -13.06
CA SER A 111 -40.11 19.27 -13.87
C SER A 111 -40.50 19.84 -15.23
N SER A 112 -40.35 19.05 -16.29
CA SER A 112 -40.65 19.42 -17.69
C SER A 112 -42.08 19.93 -17.92
N GLN A 113 -43.03 19.57 -17.04
CA GLN A 113 -44.42 20.05 -17.10
C GLN A 113 -44.59 21.51 -16.66
N ASN A 114 -43.68 22.03 -15.83
CA ASN A 114 -43.74 23.40 -15.31
C ASN A 114 -43.03 24.40 -16.24
N SER A 115 -42.15 23.92 -17.12
CA SER A 115 -41.44 24.73 -18.12
C SER A 115 -42.28 24.91 -19.38
N LYS A 116 -43.24 25.85 -19.36
CA LYS A 116 -44.03 26.26 -20.54
C LYS A 116 -43.12 26.87 -21.63
N GLY A 117 -42.50 26.04 -22.47
CA GLY A 117 -41.71 26.46 -23.63
C GLY A 117 -40.33 27.10 -23.32
N LYS A 118 -39.89 27.09 -22.06
CA LYS A 118 -38.55 27.53 -21.64
C LYS A 118 -37.61 26.33 -21.45
N LEU A 119 -36.31 26.55 -21.62
CA LEU A 119 -35.27 25.55 -21.34
C LEU A 119 -35.34 25.14 -19.86
N VAL A 120 -35.39 23.84 -19.59
CA VAL A 120 -35.44 23.29 -18.23
C VAL A 120 -34.14 23.66 -17.52
N LYS A 121 -34.24 24.32 -16.36
CA LYS A 121 -33.05 24.67 -15.57
C LYS A 121 -32.34 23.40 -15.10
N ARG A 122 -31.02 23.41 -15.24
CA ARG A 122 -30.15 22.35 -14.74
C ARG A 122 -29.14 22.92 -13.79
N GLY A 123 -28.59 22.05 -12.95
CA GLY A 123 -27.53 22.41 -12.02
C GLY A 123 -26.74 21.18 -11.62
N ILE A 124 -25.52 21.42 -11.16
CA ILE A 124 -24.69 20.38 -10.56
C ILE A 124 -25.37 19.94 -9.27
N THR A 125 -25.69 18.65 -9.16
CA THR A 125 -26.36 18.05 -8.00
C THR A 125 -25.41 17.24 -7.14
N ALA A 126 -24.36 16.67 -7.74
CA ALA A 126 -23.32 15.93 -7.04
C ALA A 126 -22.02 15.94 -7.85
N VAL A 127 -20.89 15.87 -7.15
CA VAL A 127 -19.58 15.60 -7.73
C VAL A 127 -19.00 14.36 -7.07
N HIS A 128 -18.44 13.46 -7.89
CA HIS A 128 -17.84 12.22 -7.46
C HIS A 128 -16.39 12.15 -7.95
N SER A 129 -15.45 12.09 -7.02
CA SER A 129 -14.04 11.83 -7.29
C SER A 129 -13.64 10.45 -6.76
N PRO A 130 -12.42 9.94 -7.07
CA PRO A 130 -11.95 8.67 -6.54
C PRO A 130 -12.04 8.56 -5.00
N CYS A 131 -11.71 9.65 -4.28
CA CYS A 131 -11.74 9.71 -2.81
C CYS A 131 -13.05 10.27 -2.24
N LEU A 132 -13.80 11.08 -3.00
CA LEU A 132 -15.04 11.73 -2.56
C LEU A 132 -16.22 11.26 -3.42
N LYS A 133 -16.84 10.14 -3.02
CA LYS A 133 -18.03 9.59 -3.68
C LYS A 133 -19.09 9.18 -2.68
N SER A 134 -20.32 9.03 -3.18
CA SER A 134 -21.45 8.64 -2.32
C SER A 134 -21.13 7.30 -1.62
N PRO A 135 -21.48 7.15 -0.33
CA PRO A 135 -21.22 5.90 0.40
C PRO A 135 -21.88 4.65 -0.21
N ASP A 136 -22.88 4.83 -1.06
CA ASP A 136 -23.54 3.77 -1.81
C ASP A 136 -22.70 3.22 -2.97
N TYR A 137 -21.72 3.98 -3.46
CA TYR A 137 -20.80 3.61 -4.55
C TYR A 137 -19.41 3.18 -4.06
N GLU A 138 -19.17 3.25 -2.75
CA GLU A 138 -17.91 2.86 -2.15
C GLU A 138 -17.71 1.33 -2.15
N ASN A 139 -16.52 0.90 -2.54
CA ASN A 139 -15.99 -0.44 -2.44
C ASN A 139 -15.11 -0.60 -1.18
N LEU A 140 -14.72 -1.83 -0.85
CA LEU A 140 -13.85 -2.11 0.31
C LEU A 140 -12.46 -1.45 0.18
N PHE A 141 -11.95 -1.34 -1.05
CA PHE A 141 -10.64 -0.73 -1.33
C PHE A 141 -10.62 0.77 -1.08
N ASP A 142 -11.77 1.45 -1.12
CA ASP A 142 -11.84 2.90 -0.89
C ASP A 142 -11.44 3.31 0.52
N THR A 143 -11.56 2.36 1.47
CA THR A 143 -11.09 2.56 2.83
C THR A 143 -9.58 2.66 2.95
N GLU A 144 -8.83 2.29 1.90
CA GLU A 144 -7.38 2.36 1.88
C GLU A 144 -6.84 3.62 1.18
N TYR A 145 -7.67 4.39 0.47
CA TYR A 145 -7.25 5.60 -0.25
C TYR A 145 -7.48 6.86 0.56
N ASN A 146 -6.53 7.80 0.49
CA ASN A 146 -6.61 9.08 1.17
C ASN A 146 -6.69 10.23 0.16
N LEU A 147 -7.53 11.21 0.45
CA LEU A 147 -7.45 12.54 -0.13
C LEU A 147 -6.31 13.28 0.59
N LEU A 148 -5.24 13.60 -0.14
CA LEU A 148 -4.13 14.38 0.37
C LEU A 148 -4.23 15.83 -0.08
N SER A 149 -3.87 16.74 0.81
CA SER A 149 -3.69 18.13 0.48
C SER A 149 -2.36 18.65 0.98
N VAL A 150 -1.61 19.27 0.08
CA VAL A 150 -0.27 19.78 0.34
C VAL A 150 -0.27 21.28 0.12
N PHE A 151 -0.04 22.05 1.18
CA PHE A 151 0.13 23.49 1.09
C PHE A 151 1.62 23.83 1.25
N ILE A 152 2.17 24.61 0.34
CA ILE A 152 3.60 24.93 0.26
C ILE A 152 3.82 26.43 0.29
N GLU A 153 4.73 26.88 1.15
CA GLU A 153 5.24 28.25 1.22
C GLU A 153 6.78 28.24 1.18
N ILE A 154 7.37 29.10 0.35
CA ILE A 154 8.83 29.28 0.27
C ILE A 154 9.17 30.68 0.74
N ILE A 155 9.95 30.78 1.82
CA ILE A 155 10.47 32.03 2.34
C ILE A 155 11.88 32.24 1.77
N PRO A 156 12.09 33.28 0.93
CA PRO A 156 13.37 33.50 0.28
C PRO A 156 14.46 34.04 1.22
N LEU A 157 15.72 33.80 0.82
CA LEU A 157 16.97 34.10 1.53
C LEU A 157 17.13 35.58 1.96
N ASN A 158 16.46 36.52 1.28
CA ASN A 158 16.57 37.96 1.55
C ASN A 158 15.45 38.53 2.45
N TYR A 159 14.64 37.68 3.07
CA TYR A 159 13.61 38.12 4.00
C TYR A 159 14.23 38.50 5.37
N LYS A 160 14.00 39.74 5.86
CA LYS A 160 14.47 40.20 7.17
C LYS A 160 13.66 39.53 8.30
N LEU A 161 14.04 38.33 8.70
CA LEU A 161 13.61 37.76 9.97
C LEU A 161 14.54 38.28 11.08
N SER A 162 14.02 39.12 11.98
CA SER A 162 14.69 39.52 13.23
C SER A 162 16.13 40.09 13.09
N GLY A 163 16.41 40.89 12.07
CA GLY A 163 17.70 41.61 11.94
C GLY A 163 18.93 40.78 11.56
N ILE A 164 18.79 39.47 11.34
CA ILE A 164 19.87 38.57 10.88
C ILE A 164 19.55 38.16 9.44
N LEU A 165 20.49 38.39 8.50
CA LEU A 165 20.38 37.93 7.12
C LEU A 165 20.42 36.40 7.09
N SER A 166 19.34 35.76 6.63
CA SER A 166 19.32 34.31 6.40
C SER A 166 20.26 33.96 5.25
N THR A 167 21.02 32.86 5.39
CA THR A 167 21.88 32.32 4.34
C THR A 167 21.22 31.18 3.55
N HIS A 168 19.97 30.83 3.87
CA HIS A 168 19.22 29.72 3.28
C HIS A 168 17.76 30.13 3.01
N HIS A 169 17.16 29.52 1.98
CA HIS A 169 15.70 29.54 1.80
C HIS A 169 15.06 28.58 2.79
N THR A 170 13.83 28.89 3.21
CA THR A 170 13.03 27.99 4.05
C THR A 170 11.79 27.55 3.29
N LEU A 171 11.65 26.25 3.06
CA LEU A 171 10.44 25.62 2.55
C LEU A 171 9.61 25.19 3.76
N ILE A 172 8.43 25.77 3.92
CA ILE A 172 7.43 25.36 4.90
C ILE A 172 6.32 24.65 4.13
N TYR A 173 5.93 23.48 4.59
CA TYR A 173 4.84 22.74 3.95
C TYR A 173 3.95 22.07 4.99
N SER A 174 2.66 22.04 4.69
CA SER A 174 1.64 21.34 5.46
C SER A 174 1.07 20.22 4.60
N VAL A 175 0.91 19.05 5.21
CA VAL A 175 0.21 17.90 4.61
C VAL A 175 -1.00 17.59 5.46
N CYS A 176 -2.19 17.60 4.84
CA CYS A 176 -3.45 17.18 5.43
C CYS A 176 -3.91 15.92 4.70
N SER A 177 -4.13 14.84 5.45
CA SER A 177 -4.64 13.57 4.95
C SER A 177 -6.04 13.35 5.48
N ILE A 178 -6.98 13.07 4.59
CA ILE A 178 -8.37 12.76 4.95
C ILE A 178 -8.78 11.47 4.27
N ASN A 179 -9.23 10.51 5.08
CA ASN A 179 -9.97 9.35 4.61
C ASN A 179 -11.46 9.59 4.84
N ASN A 180 -12.19 9.92 3.78
CA ASN A 180 -13.62 10.24 3.90
C ASN A 180 -14.47 9.04 4.35
N THR A 181 -14.03 7.82 4.05
CA THR A 181 -14.80 6.58 4.33
C THR A 181 -14.67 6.11 5.77
N THR A 182 -13.50 6.31 6.41
CA THR A 182 -13.25 5.99 7.83
C THR A 182 -13.32 7.24 8.72
N ASN A 183 -13.40 8.43 8.12
CA ASN A 183 -13.39 9.72 8.79
C ASN A 183 -12.07 10.05 9.49
N GLU A 184 -10.96 9.41 9.13
CA GLU A 184 -9.65 9.72 9.73
C GLU A 184 -9.04 10.98 9.12
N ILE A 185 -8.52 11.87 9.98
CA ILE A 185 -7.86 13.11 9.58
C ILE A 185 -6.51 13.20 10.28
N GLU A 186 -5.45 13.37 9.50
CA GLU A 186 -4.09 13.60 9.99
C GLU A 186 -3.52 14.87 9.38
N ILE A 187 -2.85 15.68 10.20
CA ILE A 187 -2.23 16.94 9.77
C ILE A 187 -0.78 16.99 10.26
N SER A 188 0.13 17.34 9.37
CA SER A 188 1.54 17.57 9.71
C SER A 188 2.04 18.88 9.09
N GLU A 189 2.79 19.66 9.86
CA GLU A 189 3.51 20.84 9.38
C GLU A 189 5.00 20.63 9.57
N ASN A 190 5.76 20.78 8.50
CA ASN A 190 7.20 20.58 8.51
C ASN A 190 7.89 21.73 7.78
N PHE A 191 9.16 21.97 8.12
CA PHE A 191 9.99 22.94 7.43
C PHE A 191 11.36 22.34 7.10
N THR A 192 11.92 22.79 5.98
CA THR A 192 13.26 22.38 5.54
C THR A 192 14.01 23.60 5.02
N ARG A 193 15.32 23.64 5.23
CA ARG A 193 16.18 24.74 4.78
C ARG A 193 17.07 24.26 3.65
N PHE A 194 17.19 25.06 2.60
CA PHE A 194 17.96 24.70 1.41
C PHE A 194 18.63 25.92 0.79
N LYS A 195 19.74 25.69 0.06
CA LYS A 195 20.40 26.73 -0.75
C LYS A 195 19.72 26.86 -2.12
N ASN A 196 19.94 27.95 -2.84
CA ASN A 196 19.40 28.20 -4.19
C ASN A 196 19.43 26.97 -5.12
N ASN A 197 20.54 26.24 -5.14
CA ASN A 197 20.75 25.12 -6.07
C ASN A 197 20.28 23.76 -5.51
N GLU A 198 19.61 23.74 -4.35
CA GLU A 198 19.28 22.52 -3.60
C GLU A 198 17.78 22.35 -3.39
N PHE A 199 16.94 23.05 -4.15
CA PHE A 199 15.48 22.98 -4.01
C PHE A 199 14.92 21.54 -4.10
N GLN A 200 15.56 20.68 -4.90
CA GLN A 200 15.22 19.27 -5.01
C GLN A 200 15.22 18.53 -3.67
N LEU A 201 16.10 18.90 -2.72
CA LEU A 201 16.11 18.28 -1.39
C LEU A 201 14.83 18.58 -0.63
N GLY A 202 14.29 19.80 -0.75
CA GLY A 202 13.01 20.16 -0.15
C GLY A 202 11.85 19.37 -0.74
N LEU A 203 11.86 19.10 -2.05
CA LEU A 203 10.85 18.27 -2.72
C LEU A 203 10.93 16.80 -2.28
N ASP A 204 12.14 16.26 -2.13
CA ASP A 204 12.35 14.90 -1.65
C ASP A 204 11.83 14.71 -0.21
N GLU A 205 11.94 15.73 0.63
CA GLU A 205 11.38 15.75 1.99
C GLU A 205 9.84 15.75 1.99
N ILE A 206 9.20 16.49 1.08
CA ILE A 206 7.76 16.44 0.90
C ILE A 206 7.34 15.02 0.50
N SER A 207 8.00 14.43 -0.50
CA SER A 207 7.72 13.06 -0.96
C SER A 207 7.88 12.02 0.12
N ARG A 208 8.89 12.15 0.99
CA ARG A 208 9.09 11.28 2.15
C ARG A 208 7.84 11.23 3.03
N VAL A 209 7.17 12.36 3.22
CA VAL A 209 5.90 12.44 3.98
C VAL A 209 4.73 11.89 3.17
N LEU A 210 4.64 12.22 1.87
CA LEU A 210 3.54 11.77 1.01
C LEU A 210 3.50 10.25 0.86
N LEU A 211 4.65 9.59 0.71
CA LEU A 211 4.75 8.13 0.57
C LEU A 211 4.32 7.34 1.82
N ARG A 212 4.11 8.00 2.97
CA ARG A 212 3.54 7.36 4.17
C ARG A 212 2.06 7.06 4.02
N TYR A 213 1.39 7.74 3.10
CA TYR A 213 -0.03 7.65 2.83
C TYR A 213 -0.27 6.95 1.49
N ASN A 214 -1.33 6.16 1.41
CA ASN A 214 -1.78 5.61 0.15
C ASN A 214 -2.68 6.65 -0.53
N ILE A 215 -2.15 7.31 -1.57
CA ILE A 215 -2.75 8.47 -2.23
C ILE A 215 -3.79 7.99 -3.25
N GLY A 216 -5.04 8.44 -3.12
CA GLY A 216 -6.05 8.25 -4.18
C GLY A 216 -6.28 9.52 -5.00
N GLU A 217 -6.20 10.67 -4.34
CA GLU A 217 -6.40 11.98 -4.95
C GLU A 217 -5.57 13.02 -4.19
N MET A 218 -4.98 13.98 -4.90
CA MET A 218 -4.14 15.01 -4.29
C MET A 218 -4.53 16.43 -4.73
N ARG A 219 -4.62 17.35 -3.76
CA ARG A 219 -4.69 18.80 -3.99
C ARG A 219 -3.39 19.47 -3.53
N GLY A 220 -2.79 20.27 -4.41
CA GLY A 220 -1.62 21.08 -4.11
C GLY A 220 -2.02 22.55 -4.05
N PHE A 221 -1.46 23.28 -3.09
CA PHE A 221 -1.61 24.72 -2.98
C PHE A 221 -0.23 25.33 -2.81
N PHE A 222 0.15 26.25 -3.71
CA PHE A 222 1.44 26.91 -3.67
C PHE A 222 1.25 28.40 -3.44
N LYS A 223 1.74 28.90 -2.30
CA LYS A 223 1.68 30.32 -1.96
C LYS A 223 2.72 31.09 -2.75
N CYS A 224 2.26 32.04 -3.55
CA CYS A 224 3.10 32.83 -4.45
C CYS A 224 2.98 34.33 -4.15
N ASP A 225 4.10 34.94 -3.74
CA ASP A 225 4.21 36.38 -3.47
C ASP A 225 4.93 37.19 -4.57
N ASP A 226 5.78 36.58 -5.42
CA ASP A 226 6.65 37.29 -6.40
C ASP A 226 6.87 36.51 -7.72
N GLN A 227 7.34 37.20 -8.78
CA GLN A 227 7.63 36.61 -10.11
C GLN A 227 8.69 35.48 -10.10
N ASN A 228 9.65 35.51 -9.16
CA ASN A 228 10.68 34.45 -9.00
C ASN A 228 10.10 33.11 -8.53
N ASN A 229 8.89 33.10 -7.95
CA ASN A 229 8.23 31.87 -7.50
C ASN A 229 7.70 31.04 -8.68
N SER A 230 7.62 31.60 -9.89
CA SER A 230 7.13 30.90 -11.08
C SER A 230 8.02 29.72 -11.48
N ASP A 231 9.34 29.80 -11.25
CA ASP A 231 10.26 28.72 -11.56
C ASP A 231 10.23 27.58 -10.53
N TRP A 232 10.03 27.92 -9.25
CA TRP A 232 9.78 26.92 -8.20
C TRP A 232 8.46 26.20 -8.44
N TYR A 233 7.41 26.92 -8.81
CA TYR A 233 6.11 26.33 -9.16
C TYR A 233 6.25 25.33 -10.32
N LYS A 234 6.90 25.71 -11.43
CA LYS A 234 7.16 24.79 -12.56
C LYS A 234 7.93 23.55 -12.12
N SER A 235 8.91 23.71 -11.22
CA SER A 235 9.69 22.60 -10.69
C SER A 235 8.85 21.67 -9.81
N ILE A 236 7.94 22.22 -9.00
CA ILE A 236 6.98 21.45 -8.20
C ILE A 236 6.04 20.66 -9.11
N ILE A 237 5.44 21.29 -10.13
CA ILE A 237 4.52 20.62 -11.06
C ILE A 237 5.21 19.46 -11.76
N LYS A 238 6.39 19.69 -12.35
CA LYS A 238 7.15 18.62 -13.00
C LYS A 238 7.43 17.44 -12.06
N TYR A 239 7.71 17.74 -10.80
CA TYR A 239 7.98 16.70 -9.81
C TYR A 239 6.70 15.94 -9.39
N LEU A 240 5.56 16.63 -9.29
CA LEU A 240 4.26 15.99 -9.04
C LEU A 240 3.79 15.14 -10.23
N ASP A 241 4.08 15.55 -11.46
CA ASP A 241 3.87 14.72 -12.66
C ASP A 241 4.63 13.39 -12.56
N ASP A 242 5.91 13.44 -12.17
CA ASP A 242 6.72 12.23 -11.98
C ASP A 242 6.15 11.32 -10.87
N LEU A 243 5.72 11.90 -9.74
CA LEU A 243 5.14 11.17 -8.60
C LEU A 243 3.78 10.54 -8.93
N SER A 244 2.89 11.30 -9.56
CA SER A 244 1.54 10.86 -9.95
C SER A 244 1.58 9.73 -10.95
N ASN A 245 2.50 9.76 -11.93
CA ASN A 245 2.72 8.67 -12.87
C ASN A 245 3.25 7.41 -12.16
N TYR A 246 4.16 7.58 -11.18
CA TYR A 246 4.73 6.45 -10.45
C TYR A 246 3.72 5.75 -9.55
N SER A 247 2.81 6.49 -8.90
CA SER A 247 1.86 5.95 -7.92
C SER A 247 0.40 5.93 -8.38
N ASN A 248 0.14 6.37 -9.61
CA ASN A 248 -1.14 6.35 -10.32
C ASN A 248 -2.29 7.04 -9.57
N PHE A 249 -2.12 8.33 -9.24
CA PHE A 249 -3.17 9.16 -8.61
C PHE A 249 -3.45 10.44 -9.42
N ASN A 250 -4.68 10.97 -9.30
CA ASN A 250 -5.02 12.27 -9.89
C ASN A 250 -4.57 13.42 -8.98
N TYR A 251 -4.05 14.50 -9.56
CA TYR A 251 -3.67 15.68 -8.78
C TYR A 251 -4.01 16.99 -9.49
N LYS A 252 -4.25 18.02 -8.68
CA LYS A 252 -4.38 19.41 -9.14
C LYS A 252 -3.61 20.31 -8.19
N CYS A 253 -2.79 21.20 -8.74
CA CYS A 253 -2.05 22.19 -7.95
C CYS A 253 -2.50 23.60 -8.34
N ASP A 254 -2.87 24.40 -7.34
CA ASP A 254 -3.39 25.75 -7.50
C ASP A 254 -2.40 26.79 -6.92
N ILE A 255 -2.27 27.93 -7.58
CA ILE A 255 -1.47 29.06 -7.08
C ILE A 255 -2.35 29.91 -6.18
N VAL A 256 -1.90 30.12 -4.94
CA VAL A 256 -2.58 30.95 -3.95
C VAL A 256 -1.83 32.26 -3.78
N THR A 257 -2.47 33.38 -4.12
CA THR A 257 -1.90 34.73 -3.96
C THR A 257 -2.50 35.40 -2.73
N LYS A 258 -1.72 36.26 -2.05
CA LYS A 258 -2.19 37.06 -0.91
C LYS A 258 -3.38 37.96 -1.24
N ASP A 259 -3.51 38.35 -2.50
CA ASP A 259 -4.60 39.20 -2.96
C ASP A 259 -5.90 38.46 -3.21
N SER A 260 -5.87 37.14 -3.35
CA SER A 260 -7.07 36.34 -3.60
C SER A 260 -8.07 36.47 -2.45
N ASP A 261 -9.35 36.65 -2.81
CA ASP A 261 -10.42 36.84 -1.82
C ASP A 261 -10.52 35.63 -0.88
N LYS A 262 -10.36 34.40 -1.41
CA LYS A 262 -10.36 33.17 -0.63
C LYS A 262 -9.22 33.12 0.40
N TYR A 263 -8.01 33.56 0.04
CA TYR A 263 -6.90 33.56 0.99
C TYR A 263 -7.15 34.56 2.13
N LYS A 264 -7.64 35.77 1.81
CA LYS A 264 -7.98 36.79 2.81
C LYS A 264 -9.09 36.34 3.75
N GLU A 265 -10.07 35.61 3.23
CA GLU A 265 -11.15 35.02 4.03
C GLU A 265 -10.63 33.88 4.93
N TYR A 266 -9.83 32.96 4.39
CA TYR A 266 -9.38 31.78 5.12
C TYR A 266 -8.26 32.06 6.13
N ILE A 267 -7.52 33.17 6.00
CA ILE A 267 -6.53 33.58 7.01
C ILE A 267 -7.17 34.32 8.19
N ASP A 268 -8.39 34.84 8.05
CA ASP A 268 -9.08 35.53 9.14
C ASP A 268 -9.48 34.54 10.25
N ILE A 269 -8.89 34.72 11.43
CA ILE A 269 -9.12 33.91 12.63
C ILE A 269 -10.60 33.90 13.02
N THR A 270 -11.33 34.99 12.80
CA THR A 270 -12.76 35.06 13.12
C THR A 270 -13.57 34.17 12.17
N PHE A 271 -13.26 34.20 10.88
CA PHE A 271 -13.84 33.31 9.89
C PHE A 271 -13.52 31.85 10.18
N GLN A 272 -12.24 31.52 10.40
CA GLN A 272 -11.79 30.17 10.74
C GLN A 272 -12.56 29.58 11.93
N ASN A 273 -12.67 30.33 13.04
CA ASN A 273 -13.39 29.88 14.23
C ASN A 273 -14.89 29.70 13.97
N THR A 274 -15.53 30.62 13.25
CA THR A 274 -16.96 30.51 12.93
C THR A 274 -17.25 29.35 11.98
N TYR A 275 -16.38 29.11 10.99
CA TYR A 275 -16.50 28.01 10.04
C TYR A 275 -16.25 26.65 10.70
N LEU A 276 -15.18 26.51 11.47
CA LEU A 276 -14.88 25.28 12.23
C LEU A 276 -15.97 24.95 13.25
N LYS A 277 -16.56 25.96 13.91
CA LYS A 277 -17.68 25.75 14.83
C LYS A 277 -18.93 25.23 14.12
N LYS A 278 -19.16 25.62 12.86
CA LYS A 278 -20.24 25.08 12.02
C LYS A 278 -19.99 23.64 11.57
N ILE A 279 -18.74 23.22 11.43
CA ILE A 279 -18.35 21.85 11.05
C ILE A 279 -18.46 20.91 12.26
N TYR A 280 -17.91 21.34 13.40
CA TYR A 280 -17.84 20.55 14.63
C TYR A 280 -18.95 20.90 15.62
N GLN A 281 -20.21 20.93 15.16
CA GLN A 281 -21.36 21.34 15.99
C GLN A 281 -21.57 20.44 17.23
N ASN A 282 -21.18 19.18 17.13
CA ASN A 282 -21.35 18.20 18.21
C ASN A 282 -20.26 18.28 19.27
N ILE A 283 -19.22 19.12 19.06
CA ILE A 283 -18.09 19.24 19.98
C ILE A 283 -18.34 20.44 20.88
N ASN A 284 -18.34 20.19 22.19
CA ASN A 284 -18.37 21.26 23.16
C ASN A 284 -16.96 21.83 23.37
N PHE A 285 -16.66 22.92 22.68
CA PHE A 285 -15.36 23.62 22.77
C PHE A 285 -15.10 24.28 24.14
N SER A 286 -16.11 24.38 25.01
CA SER A 286 -16.03 25.04 26.33
C SER A 286 -15.51 26.49 26.22
N MET A 287 -14.43 26.83 26.93
CA MET A 287 -13.77 28.13 26.94
C MET A 287 -12.75 28.32 25.81
N LEU A 288 -12.39 27.27 25.08
CA LEU A 288 -11.38 27.32 24.02
C LEU A 288 -12.01 27.72 22.68
N THR A 289 -11.26 28.43 21.86
CA THR A 289 -11.63 28.61 20.45
C THR A 289 -11.44 27.29 19.69
N PRO A 290 -12.19 27.02 18.61
CA PRO A 290 -12.00 25.83 17.79
C PRO A 290 -10.55 25.59 17.37
N ILE A 291 -9.81 26.65 17.02
CA ILE A 291 -8.41 26.54 16.57
C ILE A 291 -7.49 26.09 17.70
N GLU A 292 -7.66 26.65 18.91
CA GLU A 292 -6.91 26.26 20.10
C GLU A 292 -7.22 24.81 20.49
N TYR A 293 -8.50 24.43 20.46
CA TYR A 293 -8.93 23.07 20.76
C TYR A 293 -8.34 22.03 19.80
N LEU A 294 -8.20 22.39 18.51
CA LEU A 294 -7.59 21.55 17.49
C LEU A 294 -6.06 21.53 17.50
N ALA A 295 -5.41 22.29 18.40
CA ALA A 295 -3.95 22.45 18.46
C ALA A 295 -3.33 22.96 17.14
N LEU A 296 -4.04 23.86 16.46
CA LEU A 296 -3.64 24.51 15.20
C LEU A 296 -3.28 26.00 15.36
N SER A 297 -3.34 26.55 16.57
CA SER A 297 -3.09 27.98 16.83
C SER A 297 -1.67 28.44 16.48
N ASP A 298 -0.70 27.53 16.52
CA ASP A 298 0.71 27.77 16.21
C ASP A 298 1.10 27.33 14.78
N LYS A 299 0.14 26.87 13.96
CA LYS A 299 0.37 26.26 12.65
C LYS A 299 -0.47 26.92 11.56
N GLU A 300 -0.08 28.14 11.19
CA GLU A 300 -0.79 28.98 10.23
C GLU A 300 -0.98 28.29 8.86
N LEU A 301 0.05 27.62 8.36
CA LEU A 301 -0.02 26.95 7.05
C LEU A 301 -0.97 25.76 7.08
N SER A 302 -0.99 25.03 8.20
CA SER A 302 -1.86 23.87 8.39
C SER A 302 -3.32 24.21 8.53
N ILE A 303 -3.65 25.29 9.25
CA ILE A 303 -5.04 25.73 9.31
C ILE A 303 -5.53 26.22 7.95
N LEU A 304 -4.70 26.97 7.20
CA LEU A 304 -5.01 27.39 5.84
C LEU A 304 -5.26 26.18 4.94
N ASN A 305 -4.32 25.21 4.93
CA ASN A 305 -4.47 23.97 4.18
C ASN A 305 -5.77 23.25 4.54
N PHE A 306 -6.07 23.12 5.82
CA PHE A 306 -7.29 22.46 6.29
C PHE A 306 -8.56 23.18 5.80
N MET A 307 -8.60 24.52 5.82
CA MET A 307 -9.74 25.28 5.28
C MET A 307 -9.96 25.02 3.79
N PHE A 308 -8.89 25.02 2.98
CA PHE A 308 -8.99 24.74 1.55
C PHE A 308 -9.52 23.33 1.26
N VAL A 309 -9.08 22.32 2.02
CA VAL A 309 -9.58 20.95 1.84
C VAL A 309 -11.05 20.83 2.23
N LEU A 310 -11.46 21.49 3.31
CA LEU A 310 -12.86 21.50 3.73
C LEU A 310 -13.76 22.18 2.69
N ASP A 311 -13.31 23.28 2.07
CA ASP A 311 -14.01 23.90 0.93
C ASP A 311 -14.12 22.93 -0.25
N PHE A 312 -13.03 22.25 -0.60
CA PHE A 312 -13.01 21.25 -1.67
C PHE A 312 -13.98 20.09 -1.41
N MET A 313 -14.00 19.55 -0.19
CA MET A 313 -14.96 18.52 0.21
C MET A 313 -16.40 19.03 0.18
N ALA A 314 -16.64 20.25 0.67
CA ALA A 314 -17.97 20.86 0.70
C ALA A 314 -18.54 21.11 -0.69
N LYS A 315 -17.71 21.45 -1.68
CA LYS A 315 -18.10 21.58 -3.09
C LYS A 315 -18.53 20.27 -3.73
N HIS A 316 -17.99 19.13 -3.27
CA HIS A 316 -18.41 17.82 -3.74
C HIS A 316 -19.80 17.45 -3.21
N ASP A 317 -19.94 17.50 -1.88
CA ASP A 317 -21.20 17.44 -1.15
C ASP A 317 -20.97 18.03 0.25
N HIS A 318 -21.80 18.98 0.67
CA HIS A 318 -21.77 19.53 2.02
C HIS A 318 -21.89 18.47 3.12
N LYS A 319 -22.44 17.29 2.82
CA LYS A 319 -22.48 16.18 3.78
C LYS A 319 -21.09 15.71 4.18
N TYR A 320 -20.09 15.75 3.30
CA TYR A 320 -18.76 15.22 3.63
C TYR A 320 -18.08 15.97 4.77
N ILE A 321 -18.36 17.26 4.95
CA ILE A 321 -17.83 18.05 6.07
C ILE A 321 -18.66 17.89 7.36
N THR A 322 -19.74 17.11 7.36
CA THR A 322 -20.53 16.87 8.57
C THR A 322 -19.91 15.76 9.42
N ASN A 323 -19.97 15.92 10.75
CA ASN A 323 -19.53 14.93 11.73
C ASN A 323 -18.09 14.43 11.52
N LEU A 324 -17.17 15.33 11.12
CA LEU A 324 -15.76 15.00 10.96
C LEU A 324 -15.12 14.60 12.29
N SER A 325 -14.15 13.68 12.24
CA SER A 325 -13.34 13.37 13.42
C SER A 325 -12.37 14.51 13.71
N LEU A 326 -11.82 14.51 14.92
CA LEU A 326 -10.81 15.50 15.28
C LEU A 326 -9.49 15.18 14.55
N PRO A 327 -8.85 16.16 13.89
CA PRO A 327 -7.55 15.98 13.26
C PRO A 327 -6.49 15.56 14.27
N LYS A 328 -5.72 14.52 13.94
CA LYS A 328 -4.52 14.11 14.67
C LYS A 328 -3.33 14.89 14.14
N ILE A 329 -2.67 15.65 15.00
CA ILE A 329 -1.45 16.38 14.65
C ILE A 329 -0.25 15.42 14.72
N ILE A 330 0.31 15.07 13.56
CA ILE A 330 1.45 14.16 13.46
C ILE A 330 2.75 14.94 13.62
N ARG A 331 3.60 14.49 14.55
CA ARG A 331 4.94 15.03 14.78
C ARG A 331 5.99 14.04 14.28
N ASP A 332 6.89 14.50 13.42
CA ASP A 332 8.00 13.68 12.89
C ASP A 332 8.93 13.12 13.99
N SER A 333 8.88 13.66 15.20
CA SER A 333 9.67 13.20 16.34
C SER A 333 9.22 11.87 16.95
N GLU A 334 7.97 11.44 16.72
CA GLU A 334 7.34 10.30 17.42
C GLU A 334 7.55 8.96 16.70
N ASN A 335 7.83 9.00 15.40
CA ASN A 335 7.93 7.82 14.55
C ASN A 335 9.35 7.66 13.98
N LEU A 336 9.68 6.44 13.57
CA LEU A 336 10.89 6.16 12.79
C LEU A 336 10.80 6.91 11.47
N VAL A 337 11.80 7.74 11.19
CA VAL A 337 11.94 8.36 9.88
C VAL A 337 12.43 7.30 8.89
N LEU A 338 11.54 6.90 7.99
CA LEU A 338 11.88 6.14 6.80
C LEU A 338 12.24 7.15 5.70
N GLU A 339 13.49 7.14 5.24
CA GLU A 339 13.93 8.06 4.18
C GLU A 339 13.31 7.71 2.82
N LEU A 340 13.38 8.65 1.87
CA LEU A 340 12.74 8.52 0.55
C LEU A 340 13.02 7.15 -0.10
N ASN A 341 11.98 6.50 -0.61
CA ASN A 341 12.02 5.17 -1.24
C ASN A 341 12.38 3.99 -0.31
N THR A 342 12.63 4.20 0.99
CA THR A 342 12.96 3.09 1.91
C THR A 342 11.84 2.04 1.96
N LEU A 343 10.57 2.48 1.98
CA LEU A 343 9.40 1.57 1.97
C LEU A 343 9.35 0.69 0.71
N THR A 344 9.63 1.27 -0.46
CA THR A 344 9.58 0.56 -1.74
C THR A 344 10.80 -0.34 -1.94
N GLN A 345 11.99 0.14 -1.60
CA GLN A 345 13.26 -0.61 -1.70
C GLN A 345 13.31 -1.83 -0.78
N LEU A 346 12.71 -1.74 0.41
CA LEU A 346 12.56 -2.87 1.33
C LEU A 346 11.28 -3.70 1.06
N SER A 347 10.48 -3.32 0.06
CA SER A 347 9.22 -3.97 -0.32
C SER A 347 8.28 -4.18 0.87
N ILE A 348 8.13 -3.16 1.72
CA ILE A 348 7.32 -3.25 2.95
C ILE A 348 5.83 -3.35 2.63
N LEU A 349 5.36 -2.49 1.70
CA LEU A 349 3.98 -2.43 1.25
C LEU A 349 3.85 -2.94 -0.20
N PRO A 350 2.68 -3.45 -0.60
CA PRO A 350 2.46 -3.93 -1.97
C PRO A 350 2.54 -2.77 -2.97
N ASN A 351 3.21 -3.00 -4.10
CA ASN A 351 3.24 -2.06 -5.21
C ASN A 351 2.19 -2.46 -6.27
N ASN A 352 1.38 -1.51 -6.74
CA ASN A 352 0.32 -1.72 -7.73
C ASN A 352 0.81 -2.26 -9.09
N LEU A 353 2.13 -2.29 -9.32
CA LEU A 353 2.76 -2.72 -10.58
C LEU A 353 2.92 -4.25 -10.71
N ASN A 354 2.94 -5.00 -9.61
CA ASN A 354 3.18 -6.45 -9.62
C ASN A 354 1.94 -7.23 -9.19
N THR A 355 0.97 -7.35 -10.10
CA THR A 355 -0.33 -8.03 -9.84
C THR A 355 -0.30 -9.55 -10.00
N ASN A 356 0.81 -10.13 -10.48
CA ASN A 356 0.88 -11.55 -10.85
C ASN A 356 1.46 -12.50 -9.78
N SER A 357 2.08 -12.00 -8.70
CA SER A 357 2.62 -12.85 -7.62
C SER A 357 1.72 -12.81 -6.37
N LYS A 358 1.44 -13.98 -5.77
CA LYS A 358 0.63 -14.08 -4.53
C LYS A 358 1.28 -13.36 -3.33
N ILE A 359 2.60 -13.20 -3.34
CA ILE A 359 3.38 -12.48 -2.33
C ILE A 359 4.20 -11.45 -3.09
N SER A 360 4.00 -10.17 -2.78
CA SER A 360 4.69 -9.04 -3.41
C SER A 360 5.46 -8.19 -2.39
N SER A 361 5.07 -8.25 -1.12
CA SER A 361 5.58 -7.38 -0.06
C SER A 361 5.66 -8.07 1.30
N VAL A 362 6.35 -7.45 2.25
CA VAL A 362 6.39 -7.90 3.66
C VAL A 362 5.00 -7.90 4.28
N PHE A 363 4.16 -6.90 3.93
CA PHE A 363 2.77 -6.85 4.34
C PHE A 363 2.02 -8.15 3.97
N ASP A 364 2.19 -8.68 2.77
CA ASP A 364 1.51 -9.91 2.32
C ASP A 364 1.93 -11.15 3.13
N VAL A 365 3.15 -11.15 3.68
CA VAL A 365 3.69 -12.24 4.50
C VAL A 365 3.10 -12.24 5.91
N ILE A 366 3.01 -11.06 6.52
CA ILE A 366 2.67 -10.91 7.94
C ILE A 366 1.17 -10.67 8.19
N ASN A 367 0.42 -10.31 7.14
CA ASN A 367 -0.99 -9.98 7.25
C ASN A 367 -1.88 -11.22 7.33
N PHE A 368 -2.24 -11.60 8.55
CA PHE A 368 -3.26 -12.59 8.90
C PHE A 368 -4.48 -11.96 9.58
N THR A 369 -4.65 -10.64 9.45
CA THR A 369 -5.80 -9.91 10.00
C THR A 369 -7.11 -10.46 9.44
N LYS A 370 -8.16 -10.46 10.27
CA LYS A 370 -9.50 -10.95 9.91
C LYS A 370 -10.45 -9.84 9.49
N THR A 371 -10.15 -8.60 9.88
CA THR A 371 -11.01 -7.43 9.65
C THR A 371 -10.34 -6.42 8.74
N ALA A 372 -11.14 -5.64 8.00
CA ALA A 372 -10.61 -4.52 7.20
C ALA A 372 -9.96 -3.45 8.08
N ILE A 373 -10.51 -3.22 9.28
CA ILE A 373 -10.00 -2.28 10.29
C ILE A 373 -8.57 -2.67 10.71
N GLY A 374 -8.36 -3.92 11.11
CA GLY A 374 -7.03 -4.44 11.47
C GLY A 374 -6.04 -4.41 10.30
N LYS A 375 -6.50 -4.75 9.09
CA LYS A 375 -5.69 -4.68 7.86
C LYS A 375 -5.17 -3.26 7.59
N ARG A 376 -6.02 -2.24 7.72
CA ARG A 376 -5.64 -0.82 7.59
C ARG A 376 -4.66 -0.39 8.68
N HIS A 377 -4.93 -0.76 9.93
CA HIS A 377 -4.05 -0.46 11.05
C HIS A 377 -2.64 -1.05 10.85
N LEU A 378 -2.57 -2.30 10.36
CA LEU A 378 -1.29 -2.96 10.05
C LEU A 378 -0.50 -2.21 8.96
N LYS A 379 -1.16 -1.74 7.90
CA LYS A 379 -0.50 -0.90 6.88
C LYS A 379 0.03 0.41 7.48
N ASN A 380 -0.78 1.07 8.31
CA ASN A 380 -0.43 2.35 8.94
C ASN A 380 0.80 2.21 9.85
N ILE A 381 0.88 1.18 10.70
CA ILE A 381 2.05 1.01 11.58
C ILE A 381 3.33 0.65 10.81
N LEU A 382 3.22 -0.02 9.66
CA LEU A 382 4.37 -0.33 8.80
C LEU A 382 4.90 0.90 8.06
N SER A 383 4.01 1.82 7.64
CA SER A 383 4.43 3.10 7.04
C SER A 383 4.91 4.12 8.08
N LYS A 384 4.52 3.94 9.35
CA LYS A 384 4.85 4.81 10.48
C LYS A 384 5.32 4.01 11.70
N PRO A 385 6.49 3.33 11.66
CA PRO A 385 6.97 2.55 12.80
C PRO A 385 7.24 3.44 14.02
N PHE A 386 7.06 2.90 15.22
CA PHE A 386 7.18 3.69 16.45
C PHE A 386 8.64 3.95 16.81
N LYS A 387 8.90 5.09 17.44
CA LYS A 387 10.20 5.41 18.04
C LYS A 387 10.19 5.21 19.57
N THR A 388 9.04 5.40 20.19
CA THR A 388 8.85 5.36 21.66
C THR A 388 8.94 3.92 22.20
N PRO A 389 9.94 3.60 23.05
CA PRO A 389 10.14 2.25 23.57
C PRO A 389 8.93 1.67 24.32
N GLU A 390 8.20 2.50 25.07
CA GLU A 390 7.05 2.09 25.87
C GLU A 390 5.91 1.54 25.00
N ILE A 391 5.63 2.19 23.86
CA ILE A 391 4.59 1.78 22.92
C ILE A 391 4.97 0.44 22.27
N ILE A 392 6.23 0.30 21.88
CA ILE A 392 6.76 -0.92 21.26
C ILE A 392 6.65 -2.11 22.23
N GLU A 393 7.08 -1.93 23.48
CA GLU A 393 7.04 -2.98 24.49
C GLU A 393 5.60 -3.38 24.86
N GLN A 394 4.70 -2.40 24.98
CA GLN A 394 3.28 -2.68 25.22
C GLN A 394 2.72 -3.63 24.14
N ARG A 395 3.03 -3.40 22.85
CA ARG A 395 2.58 -4.27 21.76
C ARG A 395 3.14 -5.69 21.82
N TYR A 396 4.38 -5.85 22.25
CA TYR A 396 4.96 -7.18 22.49
C TYR A 396 4.25 -7.91 23.63
N ASN A 397 3.96 -7.22 24.73
CA ASN A 397 3.28 -7.79 25.88
C ASN A 397 1.85 -8.24 25.53
N LEU A 398 1.15 -7.46 24.69
CA LEU A 398 -0.17 -7.83 24.18
C LEU A 398 -0.15 -9.13 23.35
N THR A 399 0.87 -9.28 22.51
CA THR A 399 1.04 -10.50 21.71
C THR A 399 1.36 -11.71 22.58
N GLU A 400 2.19 -11.52 23.60
CA GLU A 400 2.56 -12.55 24.56
C GLU A 400 1.37 -13.02 25.42
N GLU A 401 0.53 -12.10 25.89
CA GLU A 401 -0.68 -12.46 26.65
C GLU A 401 -1.69 -13.26 25.80
N LEU A 402 -1.74 -13.02 24.49
CA LEU A 402 -2.59 -13.78 23.58
C LEU A 402 -2.01 -15.16 23.24
N ASP A 403 -0.77 -15.49 23.65
CA ASP A 403 -0.08 -16.75 23.35
C ASP A 403 -0.61 -17.96 24.14
N ASN A 404 -1.92 -18.13 24.13
CA ASN A 404 -2.63 -19.32 24.59
C ASN A 404 -3.52 -19.82 23.46
N TYR A 405 -3.40 -21.11 23.11
CA TYR A 405 -4.11 -21.71 21.98
C TYR A 405 -5.64 -21.59 22.08
N SER A 406 -6.23 -21.77 23.27
CA SER A 406 -7.67 -21.64 23.45
C SER A 406 -8.12 -20.21 23.21
N LEU A 407 -7.41 -19.25 23.85
CA LEU A 407 -7.73 -17.84 23.78
C LEU A 407 -7.64 -17.32 22.33
N LEU A 408 -6.57 -17.66 21.61
CA LEU A 408 -6.37 -17.28 20.21
C LEU A 408 -7.50 -17.78 19.29
N ASN A 409 -7.96 -19.01 19.49
CA ASN A 409 -9.05 -19.57 18.68
C ASN A 409 -10.39 -18.90 19.01
N ASP A 410 -10.66 -18.64 20.28
CA ASP A 410 -11.91 -18.02 20.70
C ASP A 410 -11.99 -16.55 20.25
N THR A 411 -10.90 -15.78 20.38
CA THR A 411 -10.83 -14.42 19.80
C THR A 411 -10.97 -14.46 18.27
N SER A 412 -10.33 -15.42 17.60
CA SER A 412 -10.46 -15.58 16.13
C SER A 412 -11.91 -15.75 15.69
N LYS A 413 -12.72 -16.52 16.45
CA LYS A 413 -14.12 -16.78 16.10
C LYS A 413 -14.93 -15.49 16.10
N PHE A 414 -14.69 -14.61 17.08
CA PHE A 414 -15.39 -13.33 17.18
C PHE A 414 -14.95 -12.32 16.13
N LEU A 415 -13.66 -12.31 15.74
CA LEU A 415 -13.16 -11.44 14.68
C LEU A 415 -13.56 -11.90 13.27
N THR A 416 -13.82 -13.19 13.09
CA THR A 416 -14.20 -13.73 11.77
C THR A 416 -15.56 -13.19 11.33
N ASN A 417 -15.63 -12.73 10.08
CA ASN A 417 -16.82 -12.11 9.49
C ASN A 417 -17.31 -10.88 10.29
N LEU A 418 -16.41 -10.15 10.96
CA LEU A 418 -16.72 -8.78 11.37
C LEU A 418 -16.73 -7.89 10.13
N ILE A 419 -17.84 -7.18 9.94
CA ILE A 419 -17.96 -6.19 8.87
C ILE A 419 -17.20 -4.95 9.33
N ASP A 420 -16.74 -4.16 8.36
CA ASP A 420 -16.14 -2.86 8.58
C ASP A 420 -17.15 -1.86 9.16
N PHE A 421 -17.36 -1.94 10.48
CA PHE A 421 -18.34 -1.13 11.18
C PHE A 421 -17.91 0.33 11.29
N GLU A 422 -16.61 0.63 11.19
CA GLU A 422 -16.09 2.00 11.14
C GLU A 422 -16.65 2.74 9.92
N ARG A 423 -16.62 2.11 8.74
CA ARG A 423 -17.25 2.62 7.52
C ARG A 423 -18.76 2.82 7.69
N LEU A 424 -19.44 1.91 8.40
CA LEU A 424 -20.87 2.03 8.66
C LEU A 424 -21.19 3.15 9.69
N HIS A 425 -20.31 3.41 10.67
CA HIS A 425 -20.40 4.58 11.55
C HIS A 425 -20.24 5.88 10.78
N ARG A 426 -19.34 5.92 9.80
CA ARG A 426 -19.22 7.06 8.89
C ARG A 426 -20.48 7.24 8.05
N LYS A 427 -21.03 6.18 7.46
CA LYS A 427 -22.35 6.21 6.78
C LYS A 427 -23.46 6.74 7.67
N MET A 428 -23.47 6.34 8.95
CA MET A 428 -24.44 6.82 9.92
C MET A 428 -24.30 8.34 10.15
N GLY A 429 -23.06 8.82 10.30
CA GLY A 429 -22.77 10.24 10.44
C GLY A 429 -23.12 11.07 9.20
N LEU A 430 -23.01 10.49 8.00
CA LEU A 430 -23.42 11.08 6.73
C LEU A 430 -24.93 10.94 6.44
N GLN A 431 -25.70 10.31 7.34
CA GLN A 431 -27.12 10.01 7.15
C GLN A 431 -27.40 9.16 5.89
N ALA A 432 -26.49 8.24 5.57
CA ALA A 432 -26.54 7.35 4.41
C ALA A 432 -26.58 5.85 4.78
N LEU A 433 -26.66 5.52 6.08
CA LEU A 433 -26.71 4.13 6.55
C LEU A 433 -28.09 3.51 6.30
N HIS A 434 -28.17 2.46 5.50
CA HIS A 434 -29.44 1.80 5.19
C HIS A 434 -29.94 0.90 6.34
N PRO A 435 -31.25 0.65 6.47
CA PRO A 435 -31.79 -0.17 7.56
C PRO A 435 -31.19 -1.58 7.66
N TYR A 436 -31.00 -2.28 6.53
CA TYR A 436 -30.37 -3.61 6.53
C TYR A 436 -28.89 -3.58 6.98
N GLU A 437 -28.18 -2.46 6.78
CA GLU A 437 -26.81 -2.28 7.26
C GLU A 437 -26.78 -2.04 8.77
N PHE A 438 -27.81 -1.39 9.31
CA PHE A 438 -27.96 -1.19 10.76
C PHE A 438 -28.18 -2.53 11.50
N GLU A 439 -28.96 -3.46 10.94
CA GLU A 439 -29.10 -4.80 11.53
C GLU A 439 -27.77 -5.55 11.57
N LYS A 440 -26.98 -5.46 10.49
CA LYS A 440 -25.61 -5.99 10.43
C LYS A 440 -24.71 -5.36 11.50
N LEU A 441 -24.83 -4.06 11.77
CA LEU A 441 -24.12 -3.41 12.88
C LEU A 441 -24.47 -4.04 14.22
N ASN A 442 -25.74 -4.28 14.52
CA ASN A 442 -26.16 -4.95 15.75
C ASN A 442 -25.52 -6.35 15.90
N LEU A 443 -25.45 -7.14 14.82
CA LEU A 443 -24.77 -8.44 14.86
C LEU A 443 -23.27 -8.31 15.19
N ASN A 444 -22.59 -7.29 14.65
CA ASN A 444 -21.18 -7.01 14.99
C ASN A 444 -21.02 -6.61 16.46
N TYR A 445 -21.91 -5.75 16.99
CA TYR A 445 -21.85 -5.31 18.38
C TYR A 445 -21.99 -6.47 19.37
N ILE A 446 -22.85 -7.45 19.07
CA ILE A 446 -23.00 -8.65 19.91
C ILE A 446 -21.66 -9.38 20.02
N LYS A 447 -20.99 -9.63 18.88
CA LYS A 447 -19.66 -10.29 18.86
C LYS A 447 -18.61 -9.49 19.64
N ILE A 448 -18.61 -8.15 19.51
CA ILE A 448 -17.66 -7.29 20.22
C ILE A 448 -17.89 -7.35 21.73
N ILE A 449 -19.15 -7.37 22.20
CA ILE A 449 -19.48 -7.53 23.63
C ILE A 449 -19.01 -8.89 24.14
N GLU A 450 -19.24 -9.96 23.38
CA GLU A 450 -18.77 -11.31 23.74
C GLU A 450 -17.25 -11.35 23.85
N LEU A 451 -16.54 -10.67 22.95
CA LEU A 451 -15.09 -10.52 22.99
C LEU A 451 -14.62 -9.73 24.22
N PHE A 452 -15.31 -8.64 24.61
CA PHE A 452 -15.02 -7.93 25.86
C PHE A 452 -15.20 -8.82 27.08
N ASN A 453 -16.31 -9.54 27.16
CA ASN A 453 -16.60 -10.44 28.28
C ASN A 453 -15.53 -11.54 28.38
N LEU A 454 -15.09 -12.10 27.25
CA LEU A 454 -14.03 -13.10 27.21
C LEU A 454 -12.73 -12.56 27.80
N ILE A 455 -12.29 -11.36 27.41
CA ILE A 455 -11.05 -10.76 27.90
C ILE A 455 -11.16 -10.38 29.38
N LEU A 456 -12.26 -9.76 29.79
CA LEU A 456 -12.46 -9.29 31.17
C LEU A 456 -12.55 -10.46 32.18
N ASN A 457 -13.20 -11.57 31.80
CA ASN A 457 -13.38 -12.73 32.68
C ASN A 457 -12.11 -13.57 32.85
N HIS A 458 -11.13 -13.45 31.95
CA HIS A 458 -9.86 -14.16 32.07
C HIS A 458 -8.99 -13.55 33.17
N LYS A 459 -8.47 -14.37 34.10
CA LYS A 459 -7.71 -13.88 35.27
C LYS A 459 -6.34 -13.33 34.90
N ASP A 460 -5.65 -13.94 33.94
CA ASP A 460 -4.22 -13.74 33.68
C ASP A 460 -3.90 -12.65 32.63
N LEU A 461 -4.92 -11.94 32.13
CA LEU A 461 -4.76 -10.93 31.07
C LEU A 461 -4.70 -9.53 31.68
N TYR A 462 -3.51 -8.96 31.87
CA TYR A 462 -3.35 -7.61 32.43
C TYR A 462 -3.36 -6.55 31.34
N TYR A 463 -2.49 -6.68 30.33
CA TYR A 463 -2.33 -5.70 29.25
C TYR A 463 -3.53 -5.69 28.29
N LEU A 464 -4.10 -6.86 27.96
CA LEU A 464 -5.29 -6.93 27.11
C LEU A 464 -6.51 -6.26 27.75
N LYS A 465 -6.64 -6.32 29.09
CA LYS A 465 -7.70 -5.59 29.81
C LYS A 465 -7.54 -4.08 29.74
N GLN A 466 -6.32 -3.56 29.57
CA GLN A 466 -6.09 -2.12 29.42
C GLN A 466 -6.53 -1.57 28.06
N ILE A 467 -6.65 -2.43 27.03
CA ILE A 467 -7.19 -2.00 25.72
C ILE A 467 -8.71 -2.00 25.72
N VAL A 468 -9.34 -2.86 26.53
CA VAL A 468 -10.80 -2.85 26.67
C VAL A 468 -11.20 -1.44 27.11
N PRO A 469 -12.22 -0.82 26.47
CA PRO A 469 -12.61 0.54 26.83
C PRO A 469 -12.98 0.64 28.32
N GLU A 470 -12.89 1.84 28.88
CA GLU A 470 -13.22 2.09 30.27
C GLU A 470 -14.69 1.75 30.60
N ASP A 471 -14.99 1.44 31.86
CA ASP A 471 -16.33 1.04 32.31
C ASP A 471 -17.41 2.06 31.93
N GLN A 472 -17.10 3.36 31.94
CA GLN A 472 -18.01 4.41 31.50
C GLN A 472 -18.38 4.25 30.02
N ILE A 473 -17.41 3.92 29.16
CA ILE A 473 -17.62 3.72 27.72
C ILE A 473 -18.41 2.43 27.49
N LEU A 474 -18.13 1.35 28.23
CA LEU A 474 -18.91 0.10 28.16
C LEU A 474 -20.37 0.32 28.56
N ASN A 475 -20.62 1.11 29.61
CA ASN A 475 -21.99 1.43 30.04
C ASN A 475 -22.72 2.25 28.97
N ASN A 476 -22.07 3.25 28.38
CA ASN A 476 -22.63 4.02 27.27
C ASN A 476 -22.90 3.14 26.04
N PHE A 477 -22.05 2.14 25.78
CA PHE A 477 -22.25 1.19 24.69
C PHE A 477 -23.46 0.28 24.94
N LYS A 478 -23.62 -0.24 26.17
CA LYS A 478 -24.80 -1.00 26.57
C LYS A 478 -26.07 -0.15 26.48
N GLU A 479 -26.01 1.11 26.92
CA GLU A 479 -27.10 2.08 26.81
C GLU A 479 -27.51 2.26 25.35
N TYR A 480 -26.56 2.52 24.45
CA TYR A 480 -26.81 2.63 23.02
C TYR A 480 -27.52 1.39 22.45
N ILE A 481 -27.09 0.19 22.83
CA ILE A 481 -27.70 -1.07 22.39
C ILE A 481 -29.13 -1.21 22.90
N THR A 482 -29.37 -0.89 24.17
CA THR A 482 -30.72 -0.93 24.75
C THR A 482 -31.65 0.10 24.11
N ASP A 483 -31.13 1.29 23.82
CA ASP A 483 -31.83 2.41 23.21
C ASP A 483 -32.33 2.04 21.81
N TYR A 484 -31.44 1.67 20.88
CA TYR A 484 -31.88 1.34 19.53
C TYR A 484 -32.74 0.06 19.47
N ARG A 485 -32.52 -0.91 20.37
CA ARG A 485 -33.39 -2.10 20.45
C ARG A 485 -34.78 -1.78 20.98
N SER A 486 -34.93 -0.71 21.76
CA SER A 486 -36.24 -0.20 22.18
C SER A 486 -36.91 0.64 21.08
N CYS A 487 -36.12 1.26 20.21
CA CYS A 487 -36.58 2.12 19.12
C CYS A 487 -37.02 1.34 17.87
N PHE A 488 -36.21 0.36 17.44
CA PHE A 488 -36.37 -0.32 16.16
C PHE A 488 -36.75 -1.80 16.27
N ASP A 489 -37.46 -2.28 15.26
CA ASP A 489 -37.67 -3.69 14.96
C ASP A 489 -36.62 -4.16 13.95
N LEU A 490 -35.57 -4.81 14.47
CA LEU A 490 -34.42 -5.24 13.69
C LEU A 490 -34.76 -6.31 12.63
N GLU A 491 -35.80 -7.13 12.86
CA GLU A 491 -36.20 -8.16 11.91
C GLU A 491 -36.81 -7.54 10.64
N GLN A 492 -37.61 -6.49 10.82
CA GLN A 492 -38.17 -5.72 9.71
C GLN A 492 -37.11 -4.88 8.98
N MET A 493 -36.11 -4.36 9.70
CA MET A 493 -35.00 -3.63 9.06
C MET A 493 -34.21 -4.53 8.11
N ARG A 494 -34.02 -5.82 8.46
CA ARG A 494 -33.31 -6.80 7.63
C ARG A 494 -33.96 -6.99 6.25
N THR A 495 -35.29 -6.90 6.15
CA THR A 495 -36.01 -7.10 4.88
C THR A 495 -35.93 -5.91 3.94
N ILE A 496 -35.57 -4.72 4.44
CA ILE A 496 -35.52 -3.47 3.67
C ILE A 496 -34.11 -3.29 3.08
N SER A 497 -33.93 -3.80 1.86
CA SER A 497 -32.72 -3.64 1.03
C SER A 497 -32.80 -2.44 0.06
N LEU A 498 -31.70 -2.16 -0.65
CA LEU A 498 -31.62 -1.14 -1.72
C LEU A 498 -32.62 -1.35 -2.87
N TYR A 499 -33.03 -2.60 -3.12
CA TYR A 499 -33.93 -2.98 -4.22
C TYR A 499 -35.37 -3.17 -3.77
N THR A 500 -35.69 -2.83 -2.51
CA THR A 500 -37.04 -2.97 -1.97
C THR A 500 -37.95 -1.99 -2.68
N ASN A 501 -39.06 -2.49 -3.22
CA ASN A 501 -40.06 -1.62 -3.82
C ASN A 501 -40.64 -0.69 -2.76
N LYS A 502 -41.01 0.54 -3.15
CA LYS A 502 -41.62 1.51 -2.23
C LYS A 502 -42.84 0.94 -1.50
N ASP A 503 -43.56 0.05 -2.17
CA ASP A 503 -44.77 -0.63 -1.69
C ASP A 503 -44.53 -1.67 -0.59
N GLU A 504 -43.29 -2.14 -0.45
CA GLU A 504 -42.90 -3.18 0.52
C GLU A 504 -42.28 -2.57 1.80
N ILE A 505 -42.08 -1.25 1.82
CA ILE A 505 -41.52 -0.55 2.98
C ILE A 505 -42.59 -0.48 4.08
N VAL A 506 -42.25 -1.04 5.24
CA VAL A 506 -43.09 -1.07 6.44
C VAL A 506 -42.52 -0.19 7.55
N ASN A 507 -43.35 0.16 8.53
CA ASN A 507 -42.89 0.81 9.74
C ASN A 507 -42.02 -0.13 10.60
N PHE A 508 -40.69 0.03 10.51
CA PHE A 508 -39.72 -0.70 11.33
C PHE A 508 -39.45 -0.07 12.70
N PHE A 509 -40.18 0.97 13.10
CA PHE A 509 -40.14 1.45 14.49
C PHE A 509 -41.02 0.57 15.38
N LYS A 510 -40.60 0.37 16.63
CA LYS A 510 -41.46 -0.30 17.61
C LYS A 510 -42.72 0.53 17.88
N LYS A 511 -43.79 -0.18 18.24
CA LYS A 511 -45.09 0.43 18.58
C LYS A 511 -44.92 1.50 19.66
N ASP A 512 -45.64 2.60 19.51
CA ASP A 512 -45.66 3.75 20.43
C ASP A 512 -44.38 4.63 20.45
N VAL A 513 -43.32 4.28 19.70
CA VAL A 513 -42.13 5.12 19.56
C VAL A 513 -42.44 6.34 18.69
N VAL A 514 -43.11 6.14 17.55
CA VAL A 514 -43.56 7.21 16.65
C VAL A 514 -45.04 7.02 16.31
N LYS A 515 -45.91 7.59 17.14
CA LYS A 515 -47.38 7.45 17.03
C LYS A 515 -47.92 7.80 15.64
N GLU A 516 -47.32 8.78 14.95
CA GLU A 516 -47.73 9.16 13.59
C GLU A 516 -47.57 8.00 12.59
N LEU A 517 -46.47 7.24 12.68
CA LEU A 517 -46.21 6.12 11.77
C LEU A 517 -47.16 4.95 12.01
N ASP A 518 -47.52 4.69 13.28
CA ASP A 518 -48.48 3.66 13.64
C ASP A 518 -49.87 3.95 13.06
N VAL A 519 -50.30 5.22 13.09
CA VAL A 519 -51.57 5.65 12.46
C VAL A 519 -51.53 5.45 10.95
N ILE A 520 -50.45 5.86 10.28
CA ILE A 520 -50.30 5.69 8.83
C ILE A 520 -50.31 4.21 8.45
N GLN A 521 -49.59 3.36 9.20
CA GLN A 521 -49.53 1.93 8.95
C GLN A 521 -50.89 1.25 9.15
N ASN A 522 -51.67 1.67 10.15
CA ASN A 522 -53.04 1.17 10.35
C ASN A 522 -53.96 1.61 9.20
N ASN A 523 -53.87 2.87 8.76
CA ASN A 523 -54.63 3.36 7.60
C ASN A 523 -54.31 2.56 6.32
N ILE A 524 -53.05 2.17 6.11
CA ILE A 524 -52.66 1.30 4.99
C ILE A 524 -53.35 -0.05 5.10
N LYS A 525 -53.34 -0.67 6.29
CA LYS A 525 -54.05 -1.95 6.53
C LYS A 525 -55.55 -1.82 6.27
N ASP A 526 -56.17 -0.73 6.69
CA ASP A 526 -57.60 -0.49 6.47
C ASP A 526 -57.93 -0.31 4.98
N LEU A 527 -57.07 0.39 4.22
CA LEU A 527 -57.21 0.55 2.77
C LEU A 527 -56.98 -0.77 2.02
N GLU A 528 -55.99 -1.57 2.42
CA GLU A 528 -55.74 -2.91 1.88
C GLU A 528 -56.93 -3.83 2.14
N ASN A 529 -57.47 -3.83 3.36
CA ASN A 529 -58.67 -4.57 3.72
C ASN A 529 -59.88 -4.12 2.89
N SER A 530 -60.04 -2.81 2.66
CA SER A 530 -61.12 -2.27 1.82
C SER A 530 -61.00 -2.74 0.37
N ILE A 531 -59.78 -2.77 -0.19
CA ILE A 531 -59.52 -3.28 -1.54
C ILE A 531 -59.75 -4.79 -1.62
N GLU A 532 -59.35 -5.55 -0.60
CA GLU A 532 -59.57 -7.00 -0.52
C GLU A 532 -61.07 -7.33 -0.37
N LEU A 533 -61.84 -6.51 0.36
CA LEU A 533 -63.31 -6.61 0.43
C LEU A 533 -63.95 -6.40 -0.94
N LEU A 534 -63.58 -5.32 -1.65
CA LEU A 534 -64.05 -5.07 -3.02
C LEU A 534 -63.69 -6.20 -3.97
N LYS A 535 -62.48 -6.75 -3.84
CA LYS A 535 -62.04 -7.92 -4.60
C LYS A 535 -62.94 -9.12 -4.33
N ARG A 536 -63.22 -9.44 -3.06
CA ARG A 536 -64.09 -10.56 -2.67
C ARG A 536 -65.51 -10.39 -3.20
N GLU A 537 -66.08 -9.19 -3.13
CA GLU A 537 -67.40 -8.92 -3.70
C GLU A 537 -67.47 -9.27 -5.19
N TYR A 538 -66.43 -8.90 -5.97
CA TYR A 538 -66.37 -9.26 -7.38
C TYR A 538 -66.08 -10.74 -7.62
N GLU A 539 -65.24 -11.38 -6.81
CA GLU A 539 -64.97 -12.82 -6.87
C GLU A 539 -66.22 -13.65 -6.57
N ASP A 540 -67.03 -13.26 -5.58
CA ASP A 540 -68.29 -13.89 -5.19
C ASP A 540 -69.37 -13.76 -6.28
N ILE A 541 -69.34 -12.69 -7.09
CA ILE A 541 -70.25 -12.52 -8.23
C ILE A 541 -69.96 -13.57 -9.32
N ILE A 542 -68.69 -13.93 -9.53
CA ILE A 542 -68.27 -14.83 -10.62
C ILE A 542 -67.83 -16.23 -10.17
N ASN A 543 -67.74 -16.49 -8.87
CA ASN A 543 -67.14 -17.69 -8.26
C ASN A 543 -65.75 -18.04 -8.83
N GLN A 544 -64.95 -17.03 -9.17
CA GLN A 544 -63.64 -17.18 -9.81
C GLN A 544 -62.65 -16.10 -9.35
N PRO A 545 -61.34 -16.41 -9.26
CA PRO A 545 -60.36 -15.50 -8.67
C PRO A 545 -60.00 -14.33 -9.61
N ILE A 546 -59.87 -13.15 -9.00
CA ILE A 546 -59.43 -11.88 -9.58
C ILE A 546 -58.10 -11.50 -8.92
N LYS A 547 -57.14 -10.99 -9.69
CA LYS A 547 -55.85 -10.55 -9.14
C LYS A 547 -55.81 -9.03 -9.04
N VAL A 548 -55.17 -8.51 -8.00
CA VAL A 548 -54.74 -7.11 -7.94
C VAL A 548 -53.33 -7.05 -8.49
N GLY A 549 -53.11 -6.19 -9.49
CA GLY A 549 -51.79 -5.88 -10.05
C GLY A 549 -51.42 -4.43 -9.77
N PHE A 550 -50.13 -4.12 -9.86
CA PHE A 550 -49.58 -2.78 -9.75
C PHE A 550 -48.59 -2.53 -10.89
N THR A 551 -48.61 -1.32 -11.46
CA THR A 551 -47.58 -0.84 -12.40
C THR A 551 -47.43 0.67 -12.25
N ASP A 552 -46.21 1.20 -12.30
CA ASP A 552 -45.92 2.63 -12.08
C ASP A 552 -46.76 3.58 -12.96
N ASN A 553 -47.04 3.20 -14.20
CA ASN A 553 -47.84 4.02 -15.13
C ASN A 553 -49.35 3.96 -14.85
N ASP A 554 -49.87 2.86 -14.33
CA ASP A 554 -51.32 2.62 -14.20
C ASP A 554 -51.81 2.55 -12.73
N GLY A 555 -50.92 2.58 -11.73
CA GLY A 555 -51.25 2.36 -10.32
C GLY A 555 -51.71 0.92 -10.02
N TYR A 556 -52.50 0.75 -8.95
CA TYR A 556 -53.18 -0.53 -8.70
C TYR A 556 -54.32 -0.73 -9.69
N PHE A 557 -54.55 -1.97 -10.11
CA PHE A 557 -55.64 -2.37 -11.00
C PHE A 557 -56.11 -3.80 -10.73
N PHE A 558 -57.36 -4.10 -11.05
CA PHE A 558 -57.80 -5.49 -11.10
C PHE A 558 -57.45 -6.10 -12.45
N THR A 559 -57.01 -7.36 -12.45
CA THR A 559 -56.68 -8.12 -13.65
C THR A 559 -57.31 -9.50 -13.65
N CYS A 560 -57.92 -9.86 -14.77
CA CYS A 560 -58.46 -11.19 -15.02
C CYS A 560 -58.41 -11.51 -16.54
N THR A 561 -58.74 -12.75 -16.92
CA THR A 561 -58.83 -13.14 -18.34
C THR A 561 -60.02 -12.48 -19.02
N LYS A 562 -59.97 -12.23 -20.34
CA LYS A 562 -61.09 -11.67 -21.11
C LYS A 562 -62.43 -12.39 -20.87
N ILE A 563 -62.41 -13.72 -20.82
CA ILE A 563 -63.59 -14.56 -20.58
C ILE A 563 -64.20 -14.29 -19.20
N ARG A 564 -63.36 -14.14 -18.17
CA ARG A 564 -63.78 -13.82 -16.79
C ARG A 564 -64.39 -12.44 -16.69
N TYR A 565 -63.76 -11.45 -17.34
CA TYR A 565 -64.25 -10.09 -17.34
C TYR A 565 -65.63 -9.96 -18.01
N GLN A 566 -65.84 -10.65 -19.14
CA GLN A 566 -67.15 -10.71 -19.80
C GLN A 566 -68.22 -11.34 -18.92
N LYS A 567 -67.90 -12.42 -18.19
CA LYS A 567 -68.82 -13.02 -17.21
C LYS A 567 -69.17 -12.07 -16.07
N LEU A 568 -68.18 -11.34 -15.55
CA LEU A 568 -68.39 -10.34 -14.50
C LEU A 568 -69.36 -9.24 -14.94
N ILE A 569 -69.16 -8.68 -16.14
CA ILE A 569 -70.06 -7.66 -16.70
C ILE A 569 -71.47 -8.22 -16.90
N ASN A 570 -71.61 -9.40 -17.50
CA ASN A 570 -72.91 -10.00 -17.77
C ASN A 570 -73.71 -10.28 -16.48
N GLU A 571 -73.05 -10.73 -15.41
CA GLU A 571 -73.70 -10.95 -14.11
C GLU A 571 -74.03 -9.65 -13.38
N LEU A 572 -73.21 -8.60 -13.54
CA LEU A 572 -73.50 -7.27 -13.00
C LEU A 572 -74.70 -6.61 -13.70
N GLU A 573 -74.80 -6.75 -15.02
CA GLU A 573 -75.93 -6.24 -15.81
C GLU A 573 -77.24 -6.96 -15.45
N LYS A 574 -77.21 -8.28 -15.23
CA LYS A 574 -78.37 -9.05 -14.73
C LYS A 574 -78.86 -8.59 -13.35
N ARG A 575 -77.96 -8.05 -12.52
CA ARG A 575 -78.27 -7.53 -11.16
C ARG A 575 -78.68 -6.05 -11.17
N ASN A 576 -78.91 -5.42 -12.33
CA ASN A 576 -79.23 -4.00 -12.50
C ASN A 576 -78.18 -3.03 -11.92
N VAL A 577 -76.90 -3.44 -11.87
CA VAL A 577 -75.80 -2.57 -11.41
C VAL A 577 -75.21 -1.81 -12.61
N SER A 578 -75.09 -0.49 -12.50
CA SER A 578 -74.55 0.36 -13.58
C SER A 578 -73.08 0.06 -13.86
N THR A 579 -72.79 -0.45 -15.07
CA THR A 579 -71.43 -0.72 -15.56
C THR A 579 -70.69 0.53 -16.06
N LYS A 580 -71.34 1.72 -16.06
CA LYS A 580 -70.74 3.01 -16.48
C LYS A 580 -69.53 3.44 -15.64
N ASN A 581 -69.36 2.87 -14.45
CA ASN A 581 -68.27 3.20 -13.52
C ASN A 581 -67.02 2.33 -13.71
N PHE A 582 -67.00 1.42 -14.70
CA PHE A 582 -65.88 0.53 -15.00
C PHE A 582 -65.08 1.04 -16.20
N ASN A 583 -63.81 1.40 -15.96
CA ASN A 583 -62.85 1.70 -17.03
C ASN A 583 -62.01 0.46 -17.33
N MET A 584 -61.74 0.19 -18.61
CA MET A 584 -61.07 -1.04 -19.05
C MET A 584 -59.92 -0.77 -20.03
N ARG A 585 -58.81 -1.50 -19.88
CA ARG A 585 -57.73 -1.63 -20.88
C ARG A 585 -57.45 -3.11 -21.15
N ALA A 586 -57.64 -3.55 -22.39
CA ALA A 586 -57.43 -4.94 -22.79
C ALA A 586 -56.01 -5.16 -23.36
N THR A 587 -55.36 -6.24 -22.94
CA THR A 587 -54.14 -6.80 -23.55
C THR A 587 -54.50 -8.02 -24.42
N SER A 588 -53.52 -8.76 -24.97
CA SER A 588 -53.78 -9.93 -25.82
C SER A 588 -54.66 -10.99 -25.13
N ASN A 589 -54.35 -11.36 -23.87
CA ASN A 589 -55.07 -12.42 -23.12
C ASN A 589 -55.79 -11.94 -21.84
N THR A 590 -55.42 -10.78 -21.30
CA THR A 590 -55.90 -10.25 -20.01
C THR A 590 -56.61 -8.92 -20.16
N VAL A 591 -57.43 -8.59 -19.17
CA VAL A 591 -58.12 -7.30 -19.07
C VAL A 591 -57.74 -6.66 -17.75
N LYS A 592 -57.22 -5.43 -17.82
CA LYS A 592 -57.08 -4.53 -16.66
C LYS A 592 -58.36 -3.70 -16.54
N PHE A 593 -58.95 -3.63 -15.36
CA PHE A 593 -60.13 -2.80 -15.11
C PHE A 593 -60.06 -2.05 -13.79
N TYR A 594 -60.80 -0.95 -13.72
CA TYR A 594 -60.82 0.01 -12.62
C TYR A 594 -62.27 0.39 -12.32
N THR A 595 -62.64 0.49 -11.05
CA THR A 595 -63.90 1.12 -10.62
C THR A 595 -63.63 2.48 -10.01
N THR A 596 -64.61 3.37 -9.99
CA THR A 596 -64.47 4.72 -9.38
C THR A 596 -64.08 4.64 -7.91
N GLU A 597 -64.68 3.71 -7.16
CA GLU A 597 -64.39 3.45 -5.75
C GLU A 597 -62.99 2.84 -5.56
N PHE A 598 -62.62 1.83 -6.35
CA PHE A 598 -61.29 1.25 -6.31
C PHE A 598 -60.21 2.26 -6.67
N THR A 599 -60.44 3.13 -7.66
CA THR A 599 -59.48 4.17 -8.07
C THR A 599 -59.24 5.17 -6.93
N LYS A 600 -60.29 5.51 -6.16
CA LYS A 600 -60.18 6.35 -4.96
C LYS A 600 -59.35 5.67 -3.87
N HIS A 601 -59.63 4.40 -3.54
CA HIS A 601 -58.85 3.64 -2.57
C HIS A 601 -57.41 3.42 -3.01
N SER A 602 -57.19 3.12 -4.30
CA SER A 602 -55.86 2.97 -4.92
C SER A 602 -55.04 4.25 -4.81
N ASN A 603 -55.59 5.40 -5.22
CA ASN A 603 -54.88 6.68 -5.13
C ASN A 603 -54.57 7.05 -3.68
N ASN A 604 -55.52 6.82 -2.76
CA ASN A 604 -55.28 7.04 -1.33
C ASN A 604 -54.20 6.09 -0.79
N LEU A 605 -54.18 4.83 -1.21
CA LEU A 605 -53.17 3.86 -0.80
C LEU A 605 -51.77 4.27 -1.28
N ILE A 606 -51.64 4.65 -2.56
CA ILE A 606 -50.37 5.15 -3.13
C ILE A 606 -49.89 6.37 -2.33
N ASN A 607 -50.75 7.39 -2.16
CA ASN A 607 -50.40 8.60 -1.41
C ASN A 607 -50.01 8.29 0.06
N THR A 608 -50.72 7.36 0.70
CA THR A 608 -50.45 6.98 2.10
C THR A 608 -49.15 6.18 2.22
N ARG A 609 -48.84 5.30 1.26
CA ARG A 609 -47.55 4.59 1.18
C ARG A 609 -46.39 5.54 0.92
N GLU A 610 -46.53 6.49 0.00
CA GLU A 610 -45.52 7.52 -0.24
C GLU A 610 -45.29 8.39 1.02
N LEU A 611 -46.36 8.75 1.72
CA LEU A 611 -46.28 9.47 2.99
C LEU A 611 -45.54 8.65 4.05
N LEU A 612 -45.85 7.34 4.17
CA LEU A 612 -45.15 6.43 5.08
C LEU A 612 -43.64 6.41 4.79
N VAL A 613 -43.25 6.13 3.54
CA VAL A 613 -41.84 6.06 3.13
C VAL A 613 -41.10 7.35 3.48
N LYS A 614 -41.70 8.51 3.18
CA LYS A 614 -41.12 9.82 3.48
C LYS A 614 -40.96 10.04 4.99
N LYS A 615 -41.99 9.74 5.78
CA LYS A 615 -42.00 9.96 7.23
C LYS A 615 -41.08 8.99 7.98
N VAL A 616 -41.07 7.71 7.59
CA VAL A 616 -40.13 6.71 8.10
C VAL A 616 -38.69 7.15 7.85
N LYS A 617 -38.38 7.58 6.62
CA LYS A 617 -37.05 8.08 6.25
C LYS A 617 -36.63 9.28 7.11
N ILE A 618 -37.47 10.30 7.25
CA ILE A 618 -37.15 11.50 8.06
C ILE A 618 -36.86 11.12 9.51
N ASN A 619 -37.76 10.37 10.16
CA ASN A 619 -37.59 9.97 11.56
C ASN A 619 -36.35 9.09 11.77
N TYR A 620 -36.05 8.21 10.81
CA TYR A 620 -34.86 7.37 10.86
C TYR A 620 -33.57 8.21 10.75
N LEU A 621 -33.49 9.14 9.80
CA LEU A 621 -32.32 10.02 9.65
C LEU A 621 -32.09 10.90 10.89
N LEU A 622 -33.17 11.40 11.51
CA LEU A 622 -33.08 12.13 12.78
C LEU A 622 -32.48 11.24 13.88
N LYS A 623 -32.92 9.99 14.02
CA LYS A 623 -32.35 9.05 14.98
C LYS A 623 -30.89 8.71 14.73
N LEU A 624 -30.49 8.53 13.46
CA LEU A 624 -29.08 8.32 13.12
C LEU A 624 -28.20 9.51 13.53
N SER A 625 -28.70 10.73 13.34
CA SER A 625 -27.98 11.95 13.74
C SER A 625 -27.84 12.06 15.27
N GLU A 626 -28.89 11.73 16.02
CA GLU A 626 -28.90 11.70 17.49
C GLU A 626 -27.89 10.66 18.02
N TYR A 627 -27.88 9.45 17.46
CA TYR A 627 -26.94 8.41 17.85
C TYR A 627 -25.49 8.76 17.53
N THR A 628 -25.24 9.38 16.38
CA THR A 628 -23.89 9.84 16.03
C THR A 628 -23.43 10.91 17.02
N ALA A 629 -24.26 11.92 17.31
CA ALA A 629 -23.88 12.99 18.23
C ALA A 629 -23.63 12.49 19.65
N LYS A 630 -24.46 11.57 20.16
CA LYS A 630 -24.37 11.08 21.54
C LYS A 630 -23.27 10.03 21.76
N TYR A 631 -23.04 9.13 20.80
CA TYR A 631 -22.21 7.94 21.01
C TYR A 631 -20.93 7.88 20.15
N ASN A 632 -20.54 8.96 19.47
CA ASN A 632 -19.32 8.98 18.63
C ASN A 632 -18.05 8.53 19.38
N ASN A 633 -17.91 8.94 20.64
CA ASN A 633 -16.76 8.53 21.46
C ASN A 633 -16.74 7.01 21.69
N VAL A 634 -17.91 6.38 21.85
CA VAL A 634 -17.99 4.91 21.97
C VAL A 634 -17.47 4.27 20.69
N PHE A 635 -17.95 4.72 19.52
CA PHE A 635 -17.56 4.19 18.22
C PHE A 635 -16.04 4.24 17.99
N SER A 636 -15.40 5.38 18.26
CA SER A 636 -13.94 5.52 18.13
C SER A 636 -13.18 4.53 19.01
N ASN A 637 -13.63 4.30 20.26
CA ASN A 637 -12.97 3.35 21.16
C ASN A 637 -13.19 1.89 20.75
N LEU A 638 -14.35 1.55 20.17
CA LEU A 638 -14.58 0.22 19.60
C LEU A 638 -13.63 -0.04 18.42
N THR A 639 -13.47 0.94 17.52
CA THR A 639 -12.54 0.83 16.39
C THR A 639 -11.12 0.61 16.89
N LYS A 640 -10.61 1.45 17.80
CA LYS A 640 -9.26 1.32 18.38
C LYS A 640 -9.02 -0.05 19.01
N PHE A 641 -10.01 -0.58 19.73
CA PHE A 641 -9.90 -1.91 20.33
C PHE A 641 -9.75 -3.00 19.26
N ILE A 642 -10.57 -2.96 18.21
CA ILE A 642 -10.53 -3.94 17.11
C ILE A 642 -9.25 -3.82 16.28
N GLU A 643 -8.77 -2.59 16.02
CA GLU A 643 -7.49 -2.34 15.35
C GLU A 643 -6.33 -3.06 16.06
N ILE A 644 -6.24 -2.91 17.38
CA ILE A 644 -5.12 -3.45 18.16
C ILE A 644 -5.25 -4.97 18.28
N ILE A 645 -6.41 -5.50 18.66
CA ILE A 645 -6.57 -6.95 18.90
C ILE A 645 -6.38 -7.78 17.62
N ASP A 646 -6.85 -7.31 16.46
CA ASP A 646 -6.74 -8.03 15.19
C ASP A 646 -5.27 -8.06 14.70
N VAL A 647 -4.53 -6.97 14.88
CA VAL A 647 -3.10 -6.94 14.54
C VAL A 647 -2.26 -7.79 15.50
N VAL A 648 -2.59 -7.78 16.80
CA VAL A 648 -1.95 -8.66 17.80
C VAL A 648 -2.17 -10.13 17.43
N GLN A 649 -3.40 -10.49 17.06
CA GLN A 649 -3.72 -11.82 16.58
C GLN A 649 -2.97 -12.19 15.30
N SER A 650 -2.92 -11.28 14.33
CA SER A 650 -2.16 -11.44 13.09
C SER A 650 -0.68 -11.72 13.37
N ASN A 651 -0.08 -10.93 14.27
CA ASN A 651 1.31 -11.06 14.67
C ASN A 651 1.60 -12.44 15.28
N LEU A 652 0.74 -12.89 16.20
CA LEU A 652 0.88 -14.19 16.85
C LEU A 652 0.71 -15.37 15.88
N ILE A 653 -0.27 -15.30 14.96
CA ILE A 653 -0.48 -16.32 13.93
C ILE A 653 0.76 -16.41 13.02
N CYS A 654 1.27 -15.26 12.57
CA CYS A 654 2.50 -15.18 11.77
C CYS A 654 3.67 -15.82 12.51
N ALA A 655 3.86 -15.46 13.78
CA ALA A 655 4.93 -15.98 14.61
C ALA A 655 4.86 -17.49 14.81
N LYS A 656 3.66 -18.05 15.05
CA LYS A 656 3.48 -19.51 15.17
C LYS A 656 3.71 -20.23 13.85
N ARG A 657 3.27 -19.65 12.73
CA ARG A 657 3.39 -20.25 11.40
C ARG A 657 4.83 -20.30 10.91
N TYR A 658 5.58 -19.21 11.08
CA TYR A 658 6.93 -19.06 10.52
C TYR A 658 8.05 -19.07 11.59
N LYS A 659 7.70 -19.40 12.84
CA LYS A 659 8.61 -19.43 13.99
C LYS A 659 9.37 -18.12 14.17
N TYR A 660 8.65 -17.00 14.22
CA TYR A 660 9.24 -15.69 14.49
C TYR A 660 9.44 -15.51 15.99
N CYS A 661 10.49 -14.80 16.38
CA CYS A 661 10.81 -14.56 17.78
C CYS A 661 10.28 -13.20 18.25
N LYS A 662 9.92 -13.12 19.54
CA LYS A 662 9.69 -11.85 20.25
C LYS A 662 11.00 -11.07 20.34
N PRO A 663 11.09 -9.84 19.81
CA PRO A 663 12.26 -8.99 19.99
C PRO A 663 12.46 -8.58 21.46
N HIS A 664 13.71 -8.41 21.87
CA HIS A 664 14.08 -7.85 23.17
C HIS A 664 14.54 -6.40 23.02
N LEU A 665 13.92 -5.50 23.79
CA LEU A 665 14.10 -4.05 23.65
C LEU A 665 15.00 -3.49 24.76
N TYR A 666 16.08 -2.80 24.39
CA TYR A 666 16.87 -2.01 25.33
C TYR A 666 16.43 -0.55 25.33
N LYS A 667 15.89 -0.08 26.46
CA LYS A 667 15.33 1.29 26.59
C LYS A 667 16.39 2.39 26.74
N ASN A 668 17.51 2.10 27.43
CA ASN A 668 18.50 3.10 27.87
C ASN A 668 19.87 2.95 27.20
N LYS A 669 19.93 2.31 26.03
CA LYS A 669 21.18 2.10 25.27
C LYS A 669 21.13 2.91 23.98
N SER A 670 22.31 3.31 23.51
CA SER A 670 22.48 3.82 22.14
C SER A 670 21.81 2.90 21.11
N PRO A 671 21.29 3.47 20.00
CA PRO A 671 20.64 2.68 18.95
C PRO A 671 21.57 1.59 18.44
N SER A 672 21.10 0.34 18.51
CA SER A 672 21.89 -0.86 18.28
C SER A 672 21.00 -2.03 17.89
N VAL A 673 21.55 -3.03 17.21
CA VAL A 673 20.83 -4.24 16.79
C VAL A 673 21.75 -5.47 16.80
N GLN A 674 21.27 -6.53 17.42
CA GLN A 674 21.85 -7.86 17.44
C GLN A 674 20.80 -8.86 16.96
N ALA A 675 21.07 -9.53 15.85
CA ALA A 675 20.19 -10.54 15.27
C ALA A 675 20.92 -11.88 15.16
N ILE A 676 20.33 -12.94 15.70
CA ILE A 676 20.84 -14.32 15.62
C ILE A 676 19.93 -15.11 14.68
N ALA A 677 20.54 -15.82 13.72
CA ALA A 677 19.88 -16.58 12.67
C ALA A 677 18.79 -15.76 11.96
N MET A 678 19.17 -14.58 11.48
CA MET A 678 18.27 -13.68 10.76
C MET A 678 17.89 -14.23 9.39
N ARG A 679 16.61 -14.12 9.07
CA ARG A 679 16.02 -14.56 7.79
C ARG A 679 15.30 -13.40 7.12
N HIS A 680 15.13 -13.52 5.80
CA HIS A 680 14.35 -12.58 4.99
C HIS A 680 12.92 -13.10 4.88
N PRO A 681 11.89 -12.37 5.36
CA PRO A 681 10.52 -12.90 5.50
C PRO A 681 9.86 -13.27 4.17
N ILE A 682 10.17 -12.55 3.08
CA ILE A 682 9.65 -12.87 1.74
C ILE A 682 10.40 -14.08 1.13
N ILE A 683 11.73 -14.01 1.07
CA ILE A 683 12.56 -15.01 0.37
C ILE A 683 12.46 -16.39 1.02
N GLU A 684 12.35 -16.47 2.36
CA GLU A 684 12.20 -17.76 3.06
C GLU A 684 10.90 -18.51 2.70
N ILE A 685 9.90 -17.82 2.14
CA ILE A 685 8.60 -18.39 1.75
C ILE A 685 8.53 -18.63 0.25
N ILE A 686 9.13 -17.75 -0.56
CA ILE A 686 9.07 -17.87 -2.03
C ILE A 686 10.01 -18.97 -2.54
N ILE A 687 11.17 -19.16 -1.91
CA ILE A 687 12.14 -20.18 -2.32
C ILE A 687 11.84 -21.48 -1.56
N ASP A 688 11.11 -22.40 -2.21
CA ASP A 688 10.79 -23.73 -1.66
C ASP A 688 11.81 -24.82 -2.07
N ASP A 689 12.59 -24.60 -3.14
CA ASP A 689 13.48 -25.62 -3.71
C ASP A 689 14.74 -25.88 -2.87
N THR A 690 15.14 -24.94 -2.01
CA THR A 690 16.36 -25.02 -1.19
C THR A 690 16.16 -24.44 0.20
N GLU A 691 16.82 -25.02 1.20
CA GLU A 691 16.82 -24.49 2.57
C GLU A 691 17.35 -23.05 2.63
N TYR A 692 16.66 -22.18 3.39
CA TYR A 692 17.08 -20.80 3.60
C TYR A 692 18.23 -20.73 4.62
N ILE A 693 19.34 -20.10 4.23
CA ILE A 693 20.54 -19.99 5.07
C ILE A 693 20.48 -18.69 5.88
N SER A 694 20.28 -18.83 7.19
CA SER A 694 20.21 -17.72 8.14
C SER A 694 21.60 -17.21 8.55
N ASN A 695 21.72 -15.91 8.85
CA ASN A 695 22.99 -15.28 9.24
C ASN A 695 22.86 -14.42 10.49
N ASP A 696 23.95 -14.32 11.26
CA ASP A 696 24.04 -13.49 12.45
C ASP A 696 24.54 -12.09 12.10
N ILE A 697 23.97 -11.05 12.72
CA ILE A 697 24.35 -9.65 12.52
C ILE A 697 24.48 -8.96 13.87
N ASN A 698 25.56 -8.18 14.04
CA ASN A 698 25.78 -7.35 15.23
C ASN A 698 26.21 -5.94 14.81
N LEU A 699 25.41 -4.93 15.18
CA LEU A 699 25.71 -3.50 15.05
C LEU A 699 25.52 -2.80 16.39
N GLU A 700 26.62 -2.41 17.01
CA GLU A 700 26.70 -1.80 18.35
C GLU A 700 27.76 -0.68 18.35
N ASP A 701 28.01 -0.03 19.48
CA ASP A 701 28.97 1.07 19.55
C ASP A 701 30.43 0.65 19.31
N ASP A 702 30.74 -0.61 19.61
CA ASP A 702 32.03 -1.25 19.32
C ASP A 702 32.10 -1.76 17.87
N ASN A 703 30.95 -1.99 17.23
CA ASN A 703 30.81 -2.55 15.89
C ASN A 703 29.84 -1.67 15.08
N LEU A 704 30.31 -0.50 14.63
CA LEU A 704 29.46 0.49 13.97
C LEU A 704 29.04 0.07 12.56
N GLY A 705 29.87 -0.69 11.86
CA GLY A 705 29.71 -0.95 10.44
C GLY A 705 30.00 -2.36 10.01
N ILE A 706 29.24 -2.88 9.04
CA ILE A 706 29.55 -4.10 8.30
C ILE A 706 29.82 -3.76 6.84
N LEU A 707 30.96 -4.21 6.33
CA LEU A 707 31.30 -4.18 4.91
C LEU A 707 31.24 -5.60 4.34
N LEU A 708 30.21 -5.87 3.54
CA LEU A 708 29.90 -7.20 3.03
C LEU A 708 30.37 -7.39 1.58
N TYR A 709 31.30 -8.32 1.41
CA TYR A 709 31.78 -8.80 0.13
C TYR A 709 31.06 -10.09 -0.31
N GLY A 710 31.20 -10.42 -1.59
CA GLY A 710 30.72 -11.69 -2.12
C GLY A 710 30.35 -11.58 -3.59
N LEU A 711 30.15 -12.74 -4.23
CA LEU A 711 29.70 -12.81 -5.61
C LEU A 711 28.31 -12.21 -5.80
N ASN A 712 27.99 -11.80 -7.02
CA ASN A 712 26.61 -11.52 -7.39
C ASN A 712 25.80 -12.83 -7.28
N SER A 713 24.55 -12.73 -6.83
CA SER A 713 23.69 -13.90 -6.51
C SER A 713 24.05 -14.71 -5.25
N SER A 714 25.09 -14.31 -4.50
CA SER A 714 25.39 -14.92 -3.18
C SER A 714 24.38 -14.55 -2.08
N GLY A 715 23.54 -13.54 -2.30
CA GLY A 715 22.51 -13.10 -1.35
C GLY A 715 22.86 -11.84 -0.54
N LYS A 716 23.86 -11.04 -0.96
CA LYS A 716 24.28 -9.79 -0.28
C LYS A 716 23.11 -8.81 -0.06
N SER A 717 22.43 -8.45 -1.14
CA SER A 717 21.28 -7.53 -1.13
C SER A 717 20.12 -8.08 -0.29
N SER A 718 19.88 -9.39 -0.36
CA SER A 718 18.87 -10.08 0.44
C SER A 718 19.17 -9.97 1.95
N LEU A 719 20.42 -10.19 2.36
CA LEU A 719 20.82 -10.08 3.76
C LEU A 719 20.69 -8.63 4.28
N LEU A 720 21.08 -7.65 3.45
CA LEU A 720 20.96 -6.23 3.76
C LEU A 720 19.49 -5.81 3.95
N ARG A 721 18.60 -6.20 3.01
CA ARG A 721 17.15 -5.91 3.14
C ARG A 721 16.54 -6.59 4.35
N ALA A 722 16.95 -7.81 4.65
CA ALA A 722 16.46 -8.53 5.82
C ALA A 722 16.70 -7.73 7.11
N LEU A 723 17.88 -7.11 7.29
CA LEU A 723 18.14 -6.28 8.47
C LEU A 723 17.15 -5.11 8.59
N GLY A 724 16.95 -4.36 7.50
CA GLY A 724 16.02 -3.22 7.47
C GLY A 724 14.58 -3.63 7.76
N ILE A 725 14.12 -4.73 7.14
CA ILE A 725 12.78 -5.26 7.34
C ILE A 725 12.59 -5.72 8.80
N ASN A 726 13.53 -6.50 9.35
CA ASN A 726 13.46 -6.98 10.73
C ASN A 726 13.41 -5.81 11.72
N LEU A 727 14.20 -4.74 11.50
CA LEU A 727 14.16 -3.54 12.33
C LEU A 727 12.80 -2.83 12.27
N ILE A 728 12.22 -2.66 11.07
CA ILE A 728 10.89 -2.05 10.90
C ILE A 728 9.85 -2.87 11.66
N LEU A 729 9.81 -4.19 11.47
CA LEU A 729 8.88 -5.08 12.17
C LEU A 729 9.02 -4.96 13.70
N ALA A 730 10.25 -4.95 14.20
CA ALA A 730 10.51 -4.73 15.61
C ALA A 730 10.01 -3.35 16.10
N GLN A 731 10.30 -2.26 15.40
CA GLN A 731 9.79 -0.93 15.79
C GLN A 731 8.27 -0.76 15.61
N CYS A 732 7.60 -1.63 14.84
CA CYS A 732 6.13 -1.73 14.81
C CYS A 732 5.55 -2.53 15.99
N GLY A 733 6.38 -3.12 16.85
CA GLY A 733 5.94 -4.03 17.92
C GLY A 733 5.52 -5.41 17.43
N LEU A 734 6.05 -5.84 16.27
CA LEU A 734 5.77 -7.14 15.65
C LEU A 734 6.93 -8.12 15.86
N TYR A 735 6.64 -9.42 15.80
CA TYR A 735 7.66 -10.46 15.93
C TYR A 735 8.45 -10.58 14.63
N VAL A 736 9.70 -11.01 14.74
CA VAL A 736 10.68 -10.91 13.65
C VAL A 736 11.24 -12.28 13.23
N PRO A 737 11.60 -12.47 11.95
CA PRO A 737 12.15 -13.72 11.41
C PRO A 737 13.61 -14.00 11.85
N CYS A 738 13.83 -14.13 13.15
CA CYS A 738 15.11 -14.47 13.76
C CYS A 738 14.96 -15.59 14.80
N LYS A 739 16.09 -16.13 15.29
CA LYS A 739 16.12 -16.96 16.51
C LYS A 739 16.13 -16.08 17.77
N SER A 740 16.86 -14.97 17.72
CA SER A 740 16.90 -13.94 18.76
C SER A 740 17.14 -12.60 18.10
N PHE A 741 16.43 -11.56 18.55
CA PHE A 741 16.61 -10.20 18.06
C PHE A 741 16.58 -9.23 19.24
N ILE A 742 17.70 -8.54 19.45
CA ILE A 742 17.87 -7.60 20.55
C ILE A 742 18.19 -6.24 19.94
N PHE A 743 17.46 -5.19 20.30
CA PHE A 743 17.67 -3.88 19.68
C PHE A 743 17.34 -2.70 20.59
N SER A 744 17.89 -1.54 20.25
CA SER A 744 17.48 -0.23 20.75
C SER A 744 16.93 0.59 19.56
N PRO A 745 15.79 1.31 19.71
CA PRO A 745 15.12 1.97 18.59
C PRO A 745 16.00 2.98 17.85
N PHE A 746 15.95 2.94 16.52
CA PHE A 746 16.56 3.94 15.67
C PHE A 746 15.57 5.09 15.41
N SER A 747 16.11 6.28 15.13
CA SER A 747 15.30 7.45 14.76
C SER A 747 15.17 7.60 13.24
N THR A 748 16.14 7.12 12.48
CA THR A 748 16.18 7.27 11.02
C THR A 748 16.72 6.00 10.39
N LEU A 749 16.03 5.50 9.36
CA LEU A 749 16.46 4.37 8.54
C LEU A 749 16.60 4.86 7.09
N ILE A 750 17.79 4.67 6.54
CA ILE A 750 18.12 4.96 5.15
C ILE A 750 18.36 3.65 4.43
N SER A 751 17.61 3.43 3.35
CA SER A 751 17.91 2.39 2.38
C SER A 751 18.34 3.05 1.07
N GLN A 752 19.44 2.54 0.50
CA GLN A 752 19.92 2.87 -0.83
C GLN A 752 20.20 1.55 -1.57
N VAL A 753 19.12 0.94 -2.06
CA VAL A 753 19.10 -0.37 -2.72
C VAL A 753 18.35 -0.27 -4.05
N ASP A 754 18.76 -1.04 -5.06
CA ASP A 754 18.13 -1.11 -6.40
C ASP A 754 17.91 0.25 -7.07
N LEU A 755 19.00 0.96 -7.35
CA LEU A 755 18.94 2.18 -8.16
C LEU A 755 18.83 1.79 -9.64
N THR A 756 17.61 1.55 -10.10
CA THR A 756 17.34 1.41 -11.54
C THR A 756 17.47 2.76 -12.22
N ASP A 757 17.99 2.78 -13.46
CA ASP A 757 18.04 3.98 -14.27
C ASP A 757 16.64 4.60 -14.37
N ASN A 758 16.50 5.85 -13.95
CA ASN A 758 15.27 6.59 -14.13
C ASN A 758 15.31 7.27 -15.50
N LEU A 759 15.00 6.48 -16.54
CA LEU A 759 14.93 6.92 -17.94
C LEU A 759 14.02 8.14 -18.10
N PHE A 760 12.94 8.23 -17.33
CA PHE A 760 11.98 9.34 -17.37
C PHE A 760 12.53 10.62 -16.73
N ALA A 761 13.34 10.50 -15.67
CA ALA A 761 13.97 11.65 -15.02
C ALA A 761 15.23 12.17 -15.72
N ASN A 762 15.68 11.53 -16.82
CA ASN A 762 16.89 11.88 -17.57
C ASN A 762 18.16 11.97 -16.69
N LYS A 763 18.21 11.20 -15.59
CA LYS A 763 19.35 11.14 -14.66
C LYS A 763 20.06 9.80 -14.81
N SER A 764 21.39 9.84 -14.93
CA SER A 764 22.20 8.62 -14.93
C SER A 764 22.17 7.95 -13.55
N SER A 765 22.31 6.62 -13.52
CA SER A 765 22.52 5.82 -12.30
C SER A 765 23.54 6.44 -11.35
N PHE A 766 24.69 6.91 -11.86
CA PHE A 766 25.71 7.55 -11.03
C PHE A 766 25.23 8.83 -10.33
N ILE A 767 24.47 9.70 -11.03
CA ILE A 767 23.92 10.92 -10.40
C ILE A 767 22.90 10.54 -9.32
N SER A 768 22.08 9.50 -9.57
CA SER A 768 21.14 8.97 -8.58
C SER A 768 21.86 8.43 -7.33
N GLU A 769 22.96 7.69 -7.52
CA GLU A 769 23.86 7.22 -6.46
C GLU A 769 24.45 8.39 -5.65
N MET A 770 24.96 9.43 -6.32
CA MET A 770 25.50 10.62 -5.64
C MET A 770 24.43 11.38 -4.85
N CYS A 771 23.21 11.47 -5.38
CA CYS A 771 22.08 12.03 -4.64
C CYS A 771 21.74 11.22 -3.38
N GLY A 772 21.79 9.88 -3.46
CA GLY A 772 21.64 8.99 -2.30
C GLY A 772 22.74 9.21 -1.26
N LEU A 773 24.00 9.28 -1.71
CA LEU A 773 25.13 9.58 -0.83
C LEU A 773 24.96 10.94 -0.14
N LYS A 774 24.53 11.97 -0.87
CA LYS A 774 24.25 13.29 -0.29
C LYS A 774 23.23 13.21 0.86
N LYS A 775 22.18 12.39 0.71
CA LYS A 775 21.19 12.15 1.78
C LYS A 775 21.80 11.46 2.99
N ILE A 776 22.61 10.42 2.75
CA ILE A 776 23.34 9.71 3.82
C ILE A 776 24.18 10.68 4.64
N LEU A 777 24.94 11.55 3.98
CA LEU A 777 25.81 12.53 4.66
C LEU A 777 25.02 13.61 5.41
N ASN A 778 23.87 14.04 4.90
CA ASN A 778 23.02 15.02 5.60
C ASN A 778 22.31 14.45 6.84
N CYS A 779 22.02 13.14 6.84
CA CYS A 779 21.27 12.47 7.91
C CYS A 779 22.14 11.61 8.84
N CYS A 780 23.47 11.62 8.67
CA CYS A 780 24.39 10.84 9.50
C CYS A 780 24.46 11.37 10.93
N LYS A 781 24.12 10.51 11.89
CA LYS A 781 24.15 10.73 13.33
C LYS A 781 24.02 9.38 14.04
N GLU A 782 24.31 9.34 15.34
CA GLU A 782 24.27 8.12 16.16
C GLU A 782 22.95 7.35 16.10
N SER A 783 21.83 8.06 15.87
CA SER A 783 20.48 7.49 15.81
C SER A 783 20.04 6.99 14.43
N THR A 784 20.95 6.90 13.47
CA THR A 784 20.65 6.55 12.07
C THR A 784 21.23 5.18 11.73
N LEU A 785 20.45 4.36 11.01
CA LEU A 785 20.92 3.14 10.35
C LEU A 785 20.96 3.37 8.83
N VAL A 786 22.11 3.12 8.22
CA VAL A 786 22.30 3.25 6.76
C VAL A 786 22.52 1.89 6.13
N LEU A 787 21.66 1.53 5.18
CA LEU A 787 21.76 0.33 4.37
C LEU A 787 22.08 0.74 2.93
N SER A 788 23.24 0.34 2.40
CA SER A 788 23.64 0.67 1.03
C SER A 788 24.12 -0.55 0.27
N ASP A 789 23.54 -0.78 -0.91
CA ASP A 789 23.91 -1.89 -1.80
C ASP A 789 24.78 -1.37 -2.95
N GLU A 790 26.02 -1.85 -3.04
CA GLU A 790 26.97 -1.55 -4.13
C GLU A 790 27.11 -0.04 -4.48
N LEU A 791 27.30 0.81 -3.47
CA LEU A 791 27.49 2.25 -3.66
C LEU A 791 28.61 2.59 -4.66
N CYS A 792 28.35 3.57 -5.54
CA CYS A 792 29.30 4.07 -6.55
C CYS A 792 29.71 3.03 -7.61
N ARG A 793 28.80 2.13 -8.02
CA ARG A 793 29.10 1.11 -9.04
C ARG A 793 29.26 1.69 -10.44
N GLY A 794 28.60 2.81 -10.74
CA GLY A 794 28.59 3.43 -12.08
C GLY A 794 29.83 4.22 -12.47
N THR A 795 30.92 4.20 -11.69
CA THR A 795 32.12 5.03 -11.90
C THR A 795 33.43 4.23 -11.85
N GLU A 796 34.56 4.86 -12.17
CA GLU A 796 35.85 4.18 -12.17
C GLU A 796 36.26 3.71 -10.76
N VAL A 797 36.84 2.50 -10.69
CA VAL A 797 37.13 1.78 -9.43
C VAL A 797 37.91 2.63 -8.43
N ASN A 798 38.87 3.43 -8.87
CA ASN A 798 39.69 4.28 -8.00
C ASN A 798 38.84 5.37 -7.31
N SER A 799 38.00 6.06 -8.08
CA SER A 799 37.11 7.10 -7.55
C SER A 799 35.99 6.48 -6.71
N SER A 800 35.39 5.37 -7.14
CA SER A 800 34.41 4.63 -6.33
C SER A 800 35.00 4.26 -4.97
N THR A 801 36.21 3.69 -4.97
CA THR A 801 36.91 3.27 -3.75
C THR A 801 37.18 4.46 -2.84
N ALA A 802 37.63 5.60 -3.37
CA ALA A 802 37.88 6.81 -2.59
C ALA A 802 36.58 7.39 -1.98
N ILE A 803 35.50 7.47 -2.76
CA ILE A 803 34.21 7.99 -2.31
C ILE A 803 33.60 7.08 -1.23
N VAL A 804 33.59 5.77 -1.43
CA VAL A 804 33.05 4.82 -0.44
C VAL A 804 33.91 4.84 0.83
N ALA A 805 35.24 4.88 0.70
CA ALA A 805 36.15 4.96 1.85
C ALA A 805 35.91 6.21 2.70
N SER A 806 35.84 7.39 2.07
CA SER A 806 35.56 8.66 2.74
C SER A 806 34.17 8.67 3.40
N THR A 807 33.18 8.08 2.76
CA THR A 807 31.83 7.91 3.32
C THR A 807 31.85 7.08 4.59
N ILE A 808 32.51 5.91 4.56
CA ILE A 808 32.65 5.03 5.74
C ILE A 808 33.30 5.77 6.91
N LEU A 809 34.36 6.55 6.65
CA LEU A 809 35.06 7.31 7.68
C LEU A 809 34.15 8.37 8.32
N GLU A 810 33.34 9.07 7.54
CA GLU A 810 32.39 10.06 8.08
C GLU A 810 31.27 9.39 8.90
N LEU A 811 30.78 8.22 8.48
CA LEU A 811 29.80 7.45 9.24
C LEU A 811 30.34 6.97 10.58
N ILE A 812 31.59 6.47 10.61
CA ILE A 812 32.28 6.08 11.84
C ILE A 812 32.47 7.30 12.77
N LYS A 813 32.90 8.43 12.20
CA LYS A 813 33.11 9.68 12.95
C LYS A 813 31.82 10.22 13.60
N THR A 814 30.67 10.02 12.95
CA THR A 814 29.36 10.43 13.47
C THR A 814 28.66 9.36 14.33
N ASN A 815 29.35 8.24 14.63
CA ASN A 815 28.81 7.05 15.31
C ASN A 815 27.53 6.48 14.65
N THR A 816 27.38 6.72 13.33
CA THR A 816 26.25 6.21 12.55
C THR A 816 26.43 4.71 12.30
N LYS A 817 25.36 3.93 12.47
CA LYS A 817 25.40 2.48 12.21
C LYS A 817 25.16 2.22 10.72
N PHE A 818 25.90 1.29 10.11
CA PHE A 818 25.75 1.02 8.67
C PHE A 818 26.01 -0.43 8.26
N PHE A 819 25.36 -0.83 7.17
CA PHE A 819 25.59 -2.10 6.47
C PHE A 819 25.75 -1.80 4.99
N PHE A 820 26.98 -1.95 4.49
CA PHE A 820 27.31 -1.70 3.09
C PHE A 820 27.68 -3.01 2.41
N THR A 821 27.08 -3.31 1.26
CA THR A 821 27.61 -4.34 0.36
C THR A 821 28.56 -3.69 -0.64
N THR A 822 29.60 -4.41 -1.05
CA THR A 822 30.54 -3.88 -2.04
C THR A 822 31.23 -4.98 -2.84
N HIS A 823 31.63 -4.61 -4.05
CA HIS A 823 32.54 -5.39 -4.91
C HIS A 823 33.96 -4.78 -4.93
N LEU A 824 34.19 -3.68 -4.20
CA LEU A 824 35.46 -2.93 -4.20
C LEU A 824 36.48 -3.59 -3.25
N HIS A 825 37.15 -4.64 -3.74
CA HIS A 825 38.14 -5.41 -2.97
C HIS A 825 39.42 -4.63 -2.62
N LEU A 826 39.59 -3.40 -3.13
CA LEU A 826 40.69 -2.51 -2.77
C LEU A 826 40.46 -1.77 -1.45
N LEU A 827 39.20 -1.65 -0.97
CA LEU A 827 38.87 -0.93 0.27
C LEU A 827 39.63 -1.44 1.51
N PRO A 828 39.77 -2.75 1.77
CA PRO A 828 40.47 -3.26 2.94
C PRO A 828 41.98 -2.93 2.93
N ASN A 829 42.54 -2.67 1.75
CA ASN A 829 43.97 -2.34 1.58
C ASN A 829 44.26 -0.86 1.90
N ILE A 830 43.24 -0.03 2.07
CA ILE A 830 43.41 1.38 2.41
C ILE A 830 43.75 1.50 3.90
N LYS A 831 44.91 2.07 4.22
CA LYS A 831 45.42 2.23 5.60
C LYS A 831 44.41 2.86 6.56
N SER A 832 43.64 3.85 6.10
CA SER A 832 42.63 4.54 6.92
C SER A 832 41.43 3.65 7.28
N ILE A 833 41.11 2.64 6.47
CA ILE A 833 40.05 1.66 6.71
C ILE A 833 40.58 0.50 7.54
N GLN A 834 41.76 -0.03 7.17
CA GLN A 834 42.39 -1.17 7.84
C GLN A 834 42.59 -0.94 9.35
N ASN A 835 42.85 0.31 9.76
CA ASN A 835 43.08 0.67 11.15
C ASN A 835 41.80 0.88 11.97
N GLN A 836 40.61 0.74 11.38
CA GLN A 836 39.34 0.96 12.09
C GLN A 836 38.87 -0.31 12.78
N SER A 837 39.01 -0.38 14.10
CA SER A 837 38.54 -1.51 14.90
C SER A 837 37.02 -1.66 14.94
N LYS A 838 36.28 -0.58 14.64
CA LYS A 838 34.81 -0.54 14.66
C LYS A 838 34.14 -1.03 13.37
N LEU A 839 34.94 -1.45 12.38
CA LEU A 839 34.47 -1.89 11.07
C LEU A 839 34.66 -3.40 10.92
N ASN A 840 33.56 -4.11 10.72
CA ASN A 840 33.56 -5.54 10.46
C ASN A 840 33.59 -5.80 8.95
N ILE A 841 34.69 -6.37 8.47
CA ILE A 841 34.84 -6.79 7.07
C ILE A 841 34.45 -8.26 6.98
N CYS A 842 33.39 -8.54 6.21
CA CYS A 842 32.82 -9.88 6.06
C CYS A 842 32.57 -10.23 4.60
N HIS A 843 32.38 -11.51 4.30
CA HIS A 843 31.95 -11.98 2.99
C HIS A 843 30.93 -13.10 3.12
N LEU A 844 30.08 -13.27 2.11
CA LEU A 844 29.28 -14.49 1.95
C LEU A 844 30.12 -15.60 1.34
N SER A 845 30.19 -16.74 2.01
CA SER A 845 31.05 -17.84 1.60
C SER A 845 30.53 -18.55 0.35
N VAL A 846 31.50 -19.01 -0.45
CA VAL A 846 31.29 -19.71 -1.70
C VAL A 846 32.26 -20.88 -1.73
N GLY A 847 31.74 -22.09 -1.92
CA GLY A 847 32.53 -23.31 -2.07
C GLY A 847 32.73 -23.65 -3.54
N ILE A 848 33.83 -24.34 -3.86
CA ILE A 848 34.05 -24.95 -5.18
C ILE A 848 34.18 -26.46 -4.97
N GLU A 849 33.27 -27.23 -5.57
CA GLU A 849 33.36 -28.69 -5.62
C GLU A 849 33.20 -29.17 -7.06
N ASN A 850 34.12 -30.01 -7.53
CA ASN A 850 34.09 -30.59 -8.89
C ASN A 850 33.87 -29.54 -10.01
N ASP A 851 34.58 -28.42 -9.94
CA ASP A 851 34.46 -27.27 -10.86
C ASP A 851 33.06 -26.61 -10.89
N LYS A 852 32.21 -26.88 -9.90
CA LYS A 852 30.93 -26.21 -9.68
C LYS A 852 30.99 -25.30 -8.48
N ILE A 853 30.38 -24.13 -8.62
CA ILE A 853 30.25 -23.16 -7.55
C ILE A 853 29.04 -23.51 -6.69
N ILE A 854 29.27 -23.64 -5.39
CA ILE A 854 28.24 -23.84 -4.36
C ILE A 854 28.11 -22.55 -3.57
N PHE A 855 26.95 -21.91 -3.66
CA PHE A 855 26.64 -20.74 -2.85
C PHE A 855 26.28 -21.20 -1.42
N GLU A 856 27.30 -21.27 -0.56
CA GLU A 856 27.11 -21.62 0.85
C GLU A 856 26.37 -20.52 1.64
N ARG A 857 26.46 -19.25 1.23
CA ARG A 857 25.74 -18.09 1.81
C ARG A 857 25.92 -17.87 3.32
N TYR A 858 26.96 -18.44 3.93
CA TYR A 858 27.33 -18.14 5.32
C TYR A 858 28.17 -16.88 5.40
N LEU A 859 27.85 -16.00 6.36
CA LEU A 859 28.64 -14.82 6.67
C LEU A 859 29.94 -15.23 7.39
N LYS A 860 31.09 -15.00 6.75
CA LYS A 860 32.43 -15.29 7.28
C LYS A 860 33.27 -14.01 7.33
N PRO A 861 34.22 -13.87 8.27
CA PRO A 861 35.10 -12.70 8.34
C PRO A 861 36.05 -12.62 7.14
N GLY A 862 36.52 -11.41 6.82
CA GLY A 862 37.40 -11.11 5.70
C GLY A 862 36.64 -10.79 4.41
N SER A 863 37.36 -10.32 3.38
CA SER A 863 36.77 -9.88 2.10
C SER A 863 36.50 -11.01 1.09
N GLY A 864 36.78 -12.26 1.45
CA GLY A 864 36.65 -13.43 0.57
C GLY A 864 37.71 -13.44 -0.55
N SER A 865 37.63 -14.44 -1.44
CA SER A 865 38.49 -14.51 -2.62
C SER A 865 37.93 -13.65 -3.77
N THR A 866 38.83 -13.00 -4.51
CA THR A 866 38.54 -12.20 -5.70
C THR A 866 38.41 -13.04 -6.97
N LEU A 867 38.76 -14.33 -6.89
CA LEU A 867 38.92 -15.23 -8.03
C LEU A 867 37.71 -16.16 -8.19
N TYR A 868 36.49 -15.63 -8.18
CA TYR A 868 35.30 -16.45 -8.40
C TYR A 868 34.45 -16.02 -9.61
N GLY A 869 34.66 -14.83 -10.16
CA GLY A 869 33.84 -14.31 -11.25
C GLY A 869 33.98 -15.11 -12.56
N LEU A 870 35.20 -15.52 -12.92
CA LEU A 870 35.43 -16.33 -14.12
C LEU A 870 35.01 -17.79 -13.91
N GLU A 871 35.04 -18.24 -12.67
CA GLU A 871 34.60 -19.57 -12.24
C GLU A 871 33.07 -19.66 -12.33
N VAL A 872 32.33 -18.57 -12.06
CA VAL A 872 30.88 -18.51 -12.39
C VAL A 872 30.70 -18.49 -13.90
N CYS A 873 31.49 -17.69 -14.61
CA CYS A 873 31.43 -17.59 -16.07
C CYS A 873 31.63 -18.95 -16.75
N SER A 874 32.59 -19.77 -16.32
CA SER A 874 32.86 -21.10 -16.86
C SER A 874 31.72 -22.09 -16.63
N SER A 875 30.91 -21.90 -15.60
CA SER A 875 29.72 -22.73 -15.34
C SER A 875 28.53 -22.39 -16.25
N ILE A 876 28.48 -21.17 -16.81
CA ILE A 876 27.39 -20.68 -17.66
C ILE A 876 27.78 -20.76 -19.14
N ILE A 877 28.98 -20.31 -19.50
CA ILE A 877 29.48 -20.23 -20.88
C ILE A 877 30.23 -21.51 -21.22
N GLN A 878 29.69 -22.30 -22.15
CA GLN A 878 30.22 -23.61 -22.55
C GLN A 878 31.36 -23.55 -23.59
N ASN A 879 31.95 -22.37 -23.84
CA ASN A 879 33.05 -22.20 -24.80
C ASN A 879 34.40 -22.23 -24.09
N SER A 880 35.09 -23.37 -24.14
CA SER A 880 36.38 -23.58 -23.48
C SER A 880 37.44 -22.57 -23.90
N ASN A 881 37.54 -22.26 -25.20
CA ASN A 881 38.56 -21.34 -25.69
C ASN A 881 38.34 -19.93 -25.15
N PHE A 882 37.10 -19.45 -25.10
CA PHE A 882 36.77 -18.14 -24.52
C PHE A 882 37.10 -18.08 -23.03
N ILE A 883 36.80 -19.15 -22.29
CA ILE A 883 37.08 -19.24 -20.85
C ILE A 883 38.59 -19.27 -20.59
N ASP A 884 39.34 -20.08 -21.35
CA ASP A 884 40.80 -20.16 -21.24
C ASP A 884 41.44 -18.80 -21.53
N THR A 885 41.03 -18.13 -22.61
CA THR A 885 41.49 -16.77 -22.93
C THR A 885 41.11 -15.76 -21.83
N SER A 886 39.91 -15.89 -21.24
CA SER A 886 39.49 -15.01 -20.14
C SER A 886 40.35 -15.19 -18.90
N PHE A 887 40.75 -16.43 -18.58
CA PHE A 887 41.69 -16.72 -17.50
C PHE A 887 43.09 -16.15 -17.78
N GLU A 888 43.59 -16.26 -19.01
CA GLU A 888 44.86 -15.67 -19.43
C GLU A 888 44.84 -14.14 -19.25
N ILE A 889 43.81 -13.47 -19.77
CA ILE A 889 43.66 -12.00 -19.66
C ILE A 889 43.55 -11.56 -18.19
N ARG A 890 42.80 -12.28 -17.34
CA ARG A 890 42.72 -11.97 -15.90
C ARG A 890 44.09 -12.02 -15.23
N ASN A 891 44.88 -13.04 -15.56
CA ASN A 891 46.22 -13.22 -14.98
C ASN A 891 47.18 -12.13 -15.45
N GLU A 892 47.06 -11.65 -16.69
CA GLU A 892 47.79 -10.47 -17.18
C GLU A 892 47.40 -9.20 -16.40
N ILE A 893 46.11 -8.95 -16.16
CA ILE A 893 45.62 -7.76 -15.46
C ILE A 893 46.07 -7.73 -13.98
N LEU A 894 46.09 -8.89 -13.30
CA LEU A 894 46.38 -8.95 -11.86
C LEU A 894 47.85 -8.71 -11.50
N ASN A 895 48.77 -8.68 -12.47
CA ASN A 895 50.23 -8.43 -12.28
C ASN A 895 50.80 -9.10 -11.00
N ASN A 896 50.32 -10.30 -10.69
CA ASN A 896 50.73 -11.10 -9.57
C ASN A 896 50.80 -12.54 -10.06
N ASN A 897 51.96 -13.16 -9.84
CA ASN A 897 52.26 -14.57 -10.06
C ASN A 897 51.34 -15.47 -9.21
N THR A 898 50.05 -15.51 -9.52
CA THR A 898 49.15 -16.56 -9.08
C THR A 898 49.07 -17.58 -10.20
N ASN A 899 50.20 -18.26 -10.42
CA ASN A 899 50.17 -19.57 -11.03
C ASN A 899 49.39 -20.47 -10.05
N ILE A 900 48.05 -20.51 -10.21
CA ILE A 900 47.31 -21.71 -9.81
C ILE A 900 47.86 -22.79 -10.73
N LEU A 901 48.75 -23.56 -10.13
CA LEU A 901 49.54 -24.60 -10.74
C LEU A 901 48.68 -25.43 -11.69
N ASN A 902 49.12 -25.54 -12.94
CA ASN A 902 48.98 -26.82 -13.63
C ASN A 902 49.80 -27.84 -12.82
N ASN A 903 49.21 -28.33 -11.72
CA ASN A 903 49.74 -29.46 -10.97
C ASN A 903 49.61 -30.66 -11.88
N LYS A 904 50.61 -30.88 -12.74
CA LYS A 904 50.78 -32.15 -13.41
C LYS A 904 50.86 -33.19 -12.28
N ARG A 905 49.92 -34.13 -12.28
CA ARG A 905 49.86 -35.23 -11.30
C ARG A 905 50.61 -36.40 -11.88
N SER A 906 51.24 -37.22 -11.04
CA SER A 906 51.88 -38.44 -11.51
C SER A 906 50.86 -39.37 -12.16
N ASN A 907 51.22 -39.98 -13.29
CA ASN A 907 50.42 -41.03 -13.94
C ASN A 907 50.25 -42.26 -13.04
N TYR A 908 51.13 -42.45 -12.05
CA TYR A 908 51.11 -43.59 -11.15
C TYR A 908 50.21 -43.36 -9.91
N ASN A 909 50.09 -42.11 -9.44
CA ASN A 909 49.21 -41.76 -8.32
C ASN A 909 48.71 -40.31 -8.41
N LYS A 910 47.39 -40.17 -8.52
CA LYS A 910 46.70 -38.86 -8.61
C LYS A 910 46.96 -37.92 -7.42
N LYS A 911 47.39 -38.45 -6.26
CA LYS A 911 47.72 -37.65 -5.07
C LYS A 911 49.16 -37.09 -5.09
N LYS A 912 50.04 -37.58 -5.97
CA LYS A 912 51.43 -37.09 -6.10
C LYS A 912 51.49 -35.95 -7.13
N ILE A 913 51.95 -34.79 -6.69
CA ILE A 913 52.11 -33.58 -7.51
C ILE A 913 53.55 -33.53 -8.04
N THR A 914 53.72 -33.29 -9.35
CA THR A 914 55.02 -33.14 -10.02
C THR A 914 55.21 -31.68 -10.46
N ASN A 915 55.52 -30.79 -9.52
CA ASN A 915 55.70 -29.34 -9.77
C ASN A 915 57.18 -28.91 -9.79
N HIS A 916 58.07 -29.64 -9.12
CA HIS A 916 59.51 -29.41 -9.11
C HIS A 916 60.27 -30.73 -8.94
N CYS A 917 61.57 -30.74 -9.26
CA CYS A 917 62.46 -31.83 -8.93
C CYS A 917 62.75 -31.82 -7.41
N GLU A 918 62.46 -32.92 -6.72
CA GLU A 918 62.58 -33.02 -5.26
C GLU A 918 64.02 -33.16 -4.76
N THR A 919 65.00 -33.31 -5.65
CA THR A 919 66.43 -33.41 -5.30
C THR A 919 67.24 -32.15 -5.64
N CYS A 920 66.95 -31.48 -6.76
CA CYS A 920 67.70 -30.28 -7.19
C CYS A 920 66.86 -28.99 -7.27
N GLY A 921 65.55 -29.06 -6.98
CA GLY A 921 64.66 -27.90 -6.99
C GLY A 921 64.26 -27.38 -8.37
N TYR A 922 64.65 -28.05 -9.45
CA TYR A 922 64.35 -27.64 -10.82
C TYR A 922 62.83 -27.56 -11.10
N ILE A 923 62.35 -26.42 -11.61
CA ILE A 923 60.94 -26.19 -11.98
C ILE A 923 60.85 -26.06 -13.52
N PRO A 924 60.07 -26.90 -14.21
CA PRO A 924 59.94 -26.83 -15.66
C PRO A 924 59.15 -25.59 -16.10
N THR A 925 59.71 -24.78 -16.99
CA THR A 925 59.04 -23.72 -17.77
C THR A 925 58.46 -24.26 -19.08
N LYS A 926 57.53 -23.52 -19.75
CA LYS A 926 56.76 -23.95 -20.94
C LYS A 926 57.59 -24.58 -22.08
N ASN A 927 58.89 -24.26 -22.22
CA ASN A 927 59.79 -24.76 -23.27
C ASN A 927 60.88 -25.73 -22.77
N SER A 928 60.77 -26.22 -21.54
CA SER A 928 61.82 -27.00 -20.88
C SER A 928 61.43 -28.46 -20.64
N LEU A 929 62.42 -29.32 -20.36
CA LEU A 929 62.20 -30.76 -20.22
C LEU A 929 61.23 -31.08 -19.05
N PRO A 930 60.22 -31.94 -19.27
CA PRO A 930 59.27 -32.29 -18.22
C PRO A 930 59.92 -33.08 -17.07
N LEU A 931 59.26 -33.07 -15.91
CA LEU A 931 59.62 -33.92 -14.77
C LEU A 931 59.07 -35.33 -14.96
N ASP A 932 59.86 -36.32 -14.58
CA ASP A 932 59.49 -37.74 -14.55
C ASP A 932 59.20 -38.19 -13.12
N THR A 933 58.31 -39.17 -12.95
CA THR A 933 58.08 -39.79 -11.63
C THR A 933 58.87 -41.09 -11.53
N HIS A 934 59.76 -41.16 -10.54
CA HIS A 934 60.60 -42.32 -10.27
C HIS A 934 60.07 -43.12 -9.08
N HIS A 935 60.12 -44.45 -9.16
CA HIS A 935 59.76 -45.36 -8.07
C HIS A 935 60.99 -45.67 -7.23
N ILE A 936 60.98 -45.30 -5.95
CA ILE A 936 62.11 -45.55 -5.01
C ILE A 936 62.38 -47.06 -4.88
N GLN A 937 61.32 -47.86 -4.77
CA GLN A 937 61.38 -49.30 -4.98
C GLN A 937 60.91 -49.59 -6.40
N GLU A 938 61.86 -50.00 -7.25
CA GLU A 938 61.62 -50.23 -8.66
C GLU A 938 60.51 -51.25 -8.92
N GLN A 939 59.77 -51.03 -10.01
CA GLN A 939 58.62 -51.88 -10.36
C GLN A 939 59.00 -53.35 -10.62
N LYS A 940 60.25 -53.63 -11.02
CA LYS A 940 60.78 -54.99 -11.20
C LYS A 940 60.81 -55.81 -9.90
N ASN A 941 60.84 -55.12 -8.75
CA ASN A 941 60.87 -55.73 -7.42
C ASN A 941 59.45 -55.97 -6.86
N CYS A 942 58.40 -55.84 -7.68
CA CYS A 942 57.01 -56.05 -7.24
C CYS A 942 56.49 -57.45 -7.62
N ASP A 943 55.44 -57.91 -6.94
CA ASP A 943 54.67 -59.10 -7.31
C ASP A 943 53.67 -58.80 -8.44
N GLU A 944 52.95 -59.84 -8.91
CA GLU A 944 51.96 -59.74 -9.99
C GLU A 944 50.81 -58.78 -9.66
N ASN A 945 50.54 -58.54 -8.38
CA ASN A 945 49.50 -57.63 -7.89
C ASN A 945 50.02 -56.20 -7.63
N GLY A 946 51.29 -55.91 -7.94
CA GLY A 946 51.90 -54.59 -7.82
C GLY A 946 52.36 -54.20 -6.40
N PHE A 947 52.43 -55.14 -5.47
CA PHE A 947 53.03 -54.94 -4.14
C PHE A 947 54.53 -55.16 -4.19
N VAL A 948 55.30 -54.31 -3.48
CA VAL A 948 56.76 -54.44 -3.42
C VAL A 948 57.12 -55.70 -2.64
N LYS A 949 57.93 -56.60 -3.22
CA LYS A 949 58.41 -57.81 -2.54
C LYS A 949 59.12 -57.42 -1.23
N ASP A 950 58.80 -58.14 -0.15
CA ASP A 950 59.26 -57.86 1.23
C ASP A 950 58.69 -56.61 1.91
N LYS A 951 57.69 -55.91 1.33
CA LYS A 951 57.00 -54.77 1.97
C LYS A 951 55.47 -54.81 1.80
N SER A 952 54.73 -54.23 2.73
CA SER A 952 53.25 -54.28 2.78
C SER A 952 52.53 -53.21 1.94
N TYR A 953 53.19 -52.60 0.95
CA TYR A 953 52.61 -51.48 0.21
C TYR A 953 52.72 -51.63 -1.32
N HIS A 954 51.69 -51.13 -1.99
CA HIS A 954 51.61 -51.09 -3.45
C HIS A 954 52.61 -50.08 -4.03
N LYS A 955 53.22 -50.42 -5.17
CA LYS A 955 54.28 -49.64 -5.85
C LYS A 955 53.93 -48.16 -6.08
N ASN A 956 52.66 -47.86 -6.27
CA ASN A 956 52.18 -46.50 -6.55
C ASN A 956 51.85 -45.66 -5.31
N LYS A 957 52.20 -46.04 -4.08
CA LYS A 957 51.97 -45.17 -2.90
C LYS A 957 52.84 -43.91 -2.97
N CYS A 958 52.34 -42.77 -2.48
CA CYS A 958 53.02 -41.47 -2.61
C CYS A 958 54.44 -41.43 -2.03
N PHE A 959 54.68 -42.14 -0.92
CA PHE A 959 56.01 -42.20 -0.30
C PHE A 959 57.01 -43.08 -1.07
N ASN A 960 56.57 -43.82 -2.09
CA ASN A 960 57.41 -44.61 -2.99
C ASN A 960 57.66 -43.90 -4.33
N LEU A 961 57.11 -42.70 -4.52
CA LEU A 961 57.17 -41.94 -5.78
C LEU A 961 57.88 -40.61 -5.57
N VAL A 962 58.88 -40.31 -6.39
CA VAL A 962 59.68 -39.08 -6.34
C VAL A 962 59.61 -38.36 -7.68
N SER A 963 59.45 -37.04 -7.66
CA SER A 963 59.45 -36.20 -8.86
C SER A 963 60.88 -35.77 -9.19
N LEU A 964 61.41 -36.15 -10.36
CA LEU A 964 62.80 -35.87 -10.74
C LEU A 964 62.87 -35.19 -12.11
N CYS A 965 63.86 -34.33 -12.31
CA CYS A 965 64.23 -33.87 -13.64
C CYS A 965 65.09 -34.93 -14.35
N LYS A 966 65.19 -34.83 -15.68
CA LYS A 966 65.92 -35.80 -16.51
C LYS A 966 67.38 -36.01 -16.08
N SER A 967 68.08 -34.95 -15.64
CA SER A 967 69.46 -35.06 -15.16
C SER A 967 69.58 -35.80 -13.84
N CYS A 968 68.66 -35.57 -12.89
CA CYS A 968 68.63 -36.31 -11.63
C CYS A 968 68.16 -37.75 -11.83
N HIS A 969 67.25 -38.00 -12.77
CA HIS A 969 66.85 -39.37 -13.11
C HIS A 969 68.03 -40.17 -13.69
N LEU A 970 68.77 -39.57 -14.64
CA LEU A 970 69.99 -40.17 -15.21
C LEU A 970 71.04 -40.48 -14.14
N LYS A 971 71.19 -39.63 -13.12
CA LYS A 971 72.13 -39.87 -12.01
C LYS A 971 71.75 -41.07 -11.15
N ILE A 972 70.47 -41.45 -11.10
CA ILE A 972 70.05 -42.71 -10.46
C ILE A 972 70.46 -43.88 -11.34
N ASP A 973 70.21 -43.78 -12.65
CA ASP A 973 70.55 -44.83 -13.61
C ASP A 973 72.08 -45.08 -13.68
N THR A 974 72.91 -44.04 -13.46
CA THR A 974 74.38 -44.15 -13.41
C THR A 974 74.95 -44.52 -12.02
N GLY A 975 74.09 -44.60 -10.99
CA GLY A 975 74.49 -44.89 -9.60
C GLY A 975 75.12 -43.71 -8.83
N GLU A 976 75.10 -42.51 -9.39
CA GLU A 976 75.62 -41.28 -8.76
C GLU A 976 74.64 -40.66 -7.75
N LEU A 977 73.36 -41.03 -7.78
CA LEU A 977 72.32 -40.57 -6.86
C LEU A 977 71.56 -41.77 -6.31
N VAL A 978 71.52 -41.91 -4.99
CA VAL A 978 70.72 -42.95 -4.30
C VAL A 978 69.67 -42.27 -3.43
N ILE A 979 68.41 -42.69 -3.59
CA ILE A 979 67.27 -42.21 -2.82
C ILE A 979 66.82 -43.30 -1.84
N HIS A 980 66.84 -43.01 -0.54
CA HIS A 980 66.46 -43.97 0.50
C HIS A 980 64.98 -43.92 0.87
N GLY A 981 64.31 -42.79 0.63
CA GLY A 981 62.89 -42.60 0.94
C GLY A 981 62.60 -41.22 1.51
N TYR A 982 61.52 -41.09 2.26
CA TYR A 982 61.18 -39.85 2.97
C TYR A 982 61.38 -40.03 4.47
N LYS A 983 61.97 -39.02 5.12
CA LYS A 983 62.12 -38.94 6.59
C LYS A 983 61.23 -37.83 7.15
N GLN A 984 60.61 -38.09 8.30
CA GLN A 984 59.84 -37.09 9.03
C GLN A 984 60.76 -36.30 9.96
N THR A 985 60.72 -34.97 9.85
CA THR A 985 61.49 -34.04 10.69
C THR A 985 60.55 -33.04 11.37
N THR A 986 61.05 -32.28 12.34
CA THR A 986 60.28 -31.21 13.02
C THR A 986 59.79 -30.11 12.07
N ASN A 987 60.41 -29.97 10.89
CA ASN A 987 60.05 -28.99 9.87
C ASN A 987 59.22 -29.60 8.71
N GLY A 988 58.75 -30.85 8.86
CA GLY A 988 57.96 -31.57 7.84
C GLY A 988 58.65 -32.81 7.30
N ILE A 989 58.07 -33.38 6.23
CA ILE A 989 58.58 -34.58 5.55
C ILE A 989 59.61 -34.16 4.50
N ILE A 990 60.82 -34.69 4.56
CA ILE A 990 61.93 -34.35 3.66
C ILE A 990 62.39 -35.62 2.93
N LEU A 991 62.78 -35.51 1.66
CA LEU A 991 63.37 -36.61 0.88
C LEU A 991 64.80 -36.88 1.36
N ASP A 992 65.11 -38.14 1.64
CA ASP A 992 66.42 -38.61 2.06
C ASP A 992 67.18 -39.20 0.86
N TYR A 993 68.24 -38.53 0.43
CA TYR A 993 69.05 -38.92 -0.73
C TYR A 993 70.52 -38.52 -0.53
N TYR A 994 71.42 -39.24 -1.20
CA TYR A 994 72.85 -38.95 -1.23
C TYR A 994 73.38 -38.96 -2.66
N PHE A 995 74.26 -38.00 -2.97
CA PHE A 995 75.07 -38.03 -4.19
C PHE A 995 76.40 -38.71 -3.89
N PHE A 996 76.79 -39.68 -4.71
CA PHE A 996 78.17 -40.16 -4.76
C PHE A 996 78.98 -39.24 -5.66
N GLU A 997 79.93 -38.50 -5.09
CA GLU A 997 81.01 -37.92 -5.88
C GLU A 997 81.91 -39.06 -6.34
N LYS A 998 82.11 -39.17 -7.66
CA LYS A 998 83.13 -40.05 -8.24
C LYS A 998 84.47 -39.35 -8.26
#